data_AF-A0A0F4YIQ2-F1
#
_entry.id   AF-A0A0F4YIQ2-F1
#
_cell.length_a   1.000
_cell.length_b   1.000
_cell.length_c   1.000
_cell.angle_alpha   90.00
_cell.angle_beta   90.00
_cell.angle_gamma   90.00
#
_symmetry.space_group_name_H-M   'P 1'
#
loop_
_entity.id
_entity.type
_entity.pdbx_description
1 polymer ?
#
loop_
_entity_poly.entity_id
_entity_poly.type
_entity_poly.pdbx_seq_one_letter_code
_entity_poly.pdbx_strand_id
1 'polypeptide(L)'
;MEAEESYARVVWASRILSYLSKDRYQTGLVSSEMADNESSLDDEDEEPEIQSTDATTFPDSCERLKEKFLDCLAELLSSSKGWDDVTATALREREDYIEIDIASNRGFQITQNKELKPRGKENITPGCLFDILYECMAAQIPEGDEERREALLVTLEDLAIECNKSRIFHWTERLVSFGSSSGPDIQNKNAQDNASMSSHLIEITNIIKTEQHRHHAKARRRVVRLAYLCTRSGDAQLLLPSKVGKAPRARIWKALLSLARPIFNCRLLAEIALRLPQFRNIKFITINPPQPMTLNSKFITTLPDALQRLNLECIAPFDSDKLNNDFQKHCSKALHAHAEIQLLAEYSDKPHSQPTLSYFGCSKKSCLLCESFMDLVSPRIRSRGRHGICYPAWGLPSSSLAHFQVVLAKLESVLIERIQEWIRSPNRFTRGNVAQSSLVSDLNATDLNEIIERKLRIESEELKRSQRLKEGRLLTDPRSITMKRSEEKFDETLSSEVCIMCEKQGKRCTKCRSCCYCSKECQRADWQSHRLLCAQVSKLPKRPTLQHKLAIYFPVEASKPKLEWVGFWVRRGVQYPQIDHIFRSEGHDVTYRTMRRGPLRGGDLGYELDVYTRTTVHTYGSKPNRSIIASVGITASIPLIWSGPCIVLRRPSPNLYGDITLADLRHIVDLFVTCGDFRVKEIEAPTLSGEIDRESDGILGVKVNSDAEIENHGAARFVPVIVREFHPMRCFSTLPIMTSPISRLLGMPLKLWRIADGESHQALHTSMAYNSSLECNLSDNCDITSLMMETELDSESWGFAPMWTNLDYLGNVVVIREDEQDLSVDQLKLLCHFCERKLQPLFEDALGSGHVQRTREEVLAYITPENLERFKDELIDESDEDEQIEELI
;
A
#
# COMPACT_ATOMS: atom_id res chain seq x y z
N MET A 1 10.68 -14.32 -32.53
CA MET A 1 9.43 -14.11 -33.30
C MET A 1 8.24 -13.94 -32.38
N GLU A 2 8.05 -14.80 -31.39
CA GLU A 2 6.90 -14.71 -30.46
C GLU A 2 6.80 -13.38 -29.71
N ALA A 3 7.92 -12.84 -29.18
CA ALA A 3 7.91 -11.54 -28.49
C ALA A 3 7.47 -10.36 -29.39
N GLU A 4 7.82 -10.37 -30.69
CA GLU A 4 7.37 -9.33 -31.62
C GLU A 4 5.86 -9.46 -31.93
N GLU A 5 5.34 -10.68 -31.95
CA GLU A 5 3.91 -10.93 -32.16
C GLU A 5 3.09 -10.50 -30.94
N SER A 6 3.52 -10.86 -29.72
CA SER A 6 2.89 -10.39 -28.47
C SER A 6 2.89 -8.86 -28.40
N TYR A 7 3.98 -8.22 -28.80
CA TYR A 7 4.03 -6.75 -28.88
C TYR A 7 3.07 -6.19 -29.92
N ALA A 8 3.00 -6.78 -31.11
CA ALA A 8 2.08 -6.35 -32.16
C ALA A 8 0.61 -6.45 -31.71
N ARG A 9 0.24 -7.51 -30.98
CA ARG A 9 -1.11 -7.71 -30.43
C ARG A 9 -1.49 -6.62 -29.44
N VAL A 10 -0.58 -6.22 -28.54
CA VAL A 10 -0.79 -5.06 -27.64
C VAL A 10 -0.98 -3.77 -28.43
N VAL A 11 -0.19 -3.54 -29.48
CA VAL A 11 -0.35 -2.35 -30.35
C VAL A 11 -1.70 -2.36 -31.05
N TRP A 12 -2.15 -3.49 -31.58
CA TRP A 12 -3.48 -3.59 -32.20
C TRP A 12 -4.59 -3.30 -31.17
N ALA A 13 -4.55 -3.95 -30.00
CA ALA A 13 -5.55 -3.76 -28.95
C ALA A 13 -5.61 -2.30 -28.46
N SER A 14 -4.46 -1.67 -28.20
CA SER A 14 -4.40 -0.25 -27.80
C SER A 14 -4.98 0.70 -28.84
N ARG A 15 -4.75 0.44 -30.14
CA ARG A 15 -5.31 1.20 -31.25
C ARG A 15 -6.83 1.03 -31.31
N ILE A 16 -7.33 -0.21 -31.22
CA ILE A 16 -8.78 -0.52 -31.17
C ILE A 16 -9.45 0.21 -30.00
N LEU A 17 -8.87 0.11 -28.81
CA LEU A 17 -9.39 0.78 -27.62
C LEU A 17 -9.40 2.30 -27.79
N SER A 18 -8.36 2.87 -28.41
CA SER A 18 -8.31 4.30 -28.74
C SER A 18 -9.44 4.72 -29.69
N TYR A 19 -9.78 3.88 -30.69
CA TYR A 19 -10.93 4.13 -31.59
C TYR A 19 -12.27 4.09 -30.85
N LEU A 20 -12.46 3.15 -29.92
CA LEU A 20 -13.67 3.06 -29.11
C LEU A 20 -13.81 4.26 -28.16
N SER A 21 -12.69 4.78 -27.69
CA SER A 21 -12.65 5.94 -26.81
C SER A 21 -12.69 7.30 -27.54
N LYS A 22 -12.86 7.32 -28.88
CA LYS A 22 -12.65 8.54 -29.70
C LYS A 22 -13.57 9.71 -29.41
N ASP A 23 -14.79 9.50 -28.92
CA ASP A 23 -15.67 10.62 -28.50
C ASP A 23 -15.17 11.33 -27.24
N ARG A 24 -14.05 10.90 -26.65
CA ARG A 24 -13.56 11.45 -25.39
C ARG A 24 -12.09 11.83 -25.31
N TYR A 25 -11.24 11.48 -26.29
CA TYR A 25 -9.78 11.55 -26.04
C TYR A 25 -8.82 12.01 -27.15
N GLN A 26 -9.21 12.35 -28.38
CA GLN A 26 -8.32 13.03 -29.35
C GLN A 26 -9.02 13.34 -30.69
N THR A 27 -9.50 14.56 -30.89
CA THR A 27 -9.57 15.17 -32.23
C THR A 27 -8.22 15.84 -32.50
N GLY A 28 -7.35 15.18 -33.27
CA GLY A 28 -6.05 15.76 -33.61
C GLY A 28 -5.07 14.79 -34.26
N LEU A 29 -5.51 14.04 -35.27
CA LEU A 29 -4.58 13.32 -36.13
C LEU A 29 -5.11 13.22 -37.57
N VAL A 30 -5.39 14.38 -38.16
CA VAL A 30 -5.49 14.56 -39.61
C VAL A 30 -4.77 15.87 -39.98
N SER A 31 -3.87 15.76 -40.95
CA SER A 31 -3.19 16.82 -41.72
C SER A 31 -2.33 17.85 -40.98
N SER A 32 -1.02 17.73 -41.20
CA SER A 32 -0.08 18.86 -41.27
C SER A 32 -0.60 19.89 -42.26
N GLU A 33 -1.20 20.97 -41.76
CA GLU A 33 -1.19 22.36 -42.25
C GLU A 33 -2.28 23.11 -41.48
N MET A 34 -1.96 24.33 -41.03
CA MET A 34 -2.77 25.22 -40.18
C MET A 34 -2.56 25.04 -38.66
N ALA A 35 -1.58 25.80 -38.18
CA ALA A 35 -1.49 26.27 -36.82
C ALA A 35 -2.72 27.14 -36.45
N ASP A 36 -2.90 27.31 -35.13
CA ASP A 36 -3.79 28.28 -34.49
C ASP A 36 -5.28 27.92 -34.44
N ASN A 37 -5.65 27.02 -33.51
CA ASN A 37 -6.79 27.15 -32.58
C ASN A 37 -7.08 25.82 -31.88
N GLU A 38 -6.42 25.55 -30.74
CA GLU A 38 -6.92 24.57 -29.75
C GLU A 38 -7.70 25.32 -28.65
N SER A 39 -9.01 25.48 -28.86
CA SER A 39 -9.96 25.98 -27.86
C SER A 39 -11.04 24.93 -27.60
N SER A 40 -11.48 24.85 -26.34
CA SER A 40 -12.45 23.90 -25.74
C SER A 40 -11.93 22.45 -25.69
N LEU A 41 -11.79 21.79 -24.53
CA LEU A 41 -12.88 21.07 -23.84
C LEU A 41 -12.39 20.53 -22.47
N ASP A 42 -11.76 21.37 -21.63
CA ASP A 42 -11.43 21.03 -20.22
C ASP A 42 -12.54 21.52 -19.25
N ASP A 43 -13.69 21.94 -19.77
CA ASP A 43 -14.81 22.48 -19.00
C ASP A 43 -15.94 21.46 -18.96
N GLU A 44 -15.87 20.52 -18.00
CA GLU A 44 -17.03 19.99 -17.29
C GLU A 44 -16.53 19.18 -16.07
N ASP A 45 -17.25 19.39 -14.96
CA ASP A 45 -17.32 18.59 -13.73
C ASP A 45 -16.38 18.88 -12.55
N GLU A 46 -17.04 19.05 -11.40
CA GLU A 46 -16.51 19.21 -10.05
C GLU A 46 -15.67 17.99 -9.63
N GLU A 47 -14.63 18.24 -8.83
CA GLU A 47 -13.73 17.21 -8.29
C GLU A 47 -14.46 16.28 -7.31
N PRO A 48 -14.37 14.96 -7.55
CA PRO A 48 -14.00 14.04 -6.50
C PRO A 48 -12.56 13.58 -6.75
N GLU A 49 -11.71 13.73 -5.74
CA GLU A 49 -10.41 13.08 -5.73
C GLU A 49 -10.63 11.56 -5.70
N ILE A 50 -10.61 10.93 -6.88
CA ILE A 50 -10.46 9.47 -6.97
C ILE A 50 -9.02 9.18 -6.55
N GLN A 51 -8.83 8.96 -5.24
CA GLN A 51 -7.67 8.27 -4.73
C GLN A 51 -7.72 6.83 -5.25
N SER A 52 -6.58 6.35 -5.74
CA SER A 52 -6.42 4.98 -6.18
C SER A 52 -6.79 4.03 -5.03
N THR A 53 -7.77 3.15 -5.27
CA THR A 53 -8.25 2.10 -4.36
C THR A 53 -7.24 0.97 -4.07
N ASP A 54 -5.92 1.22 -4.20
CA ASP A 54 -4.90 0.30 -3.70
C ASP A 54 -4.67 0.59 -2.20
N ALA A 55 -5.67 0.31 -1.38
CA ALA A 55 -5.58 0.28 0.08
C ALA A 55 -4.87 -1.01 0.53
N THR A 56 -3.60 -1.15 0.15
CA THR A 56 -2.70 -2.14 0.76
C THR A 56 -1.38 -1.45 1.02
N THR A 57 -1.11 -1.21 2.31
CA THR A 57 0.09 -0.57 2.89
C THR A 57 0.08 0.96 2.85
N PHE A 58 -0.32 1.59 3.95
CA PHE A 58 0.04 2.98 4.22
C PHE A 58 1.57 3.08 4.28
N PRO A 59 2.24 3.86 3.40
CA PRO A 59 3.69 4.01 3.46
C PRO A 59 4.09 4.64 4.80
N ASP A 60 5.24 4.24 5.35
CA ASP A 60 5.86 4.91 6.51
C ASP A 60 5.95 6.43 6.21
N SER A 61 5.84 7.29 7.23
CA SER A 61 5.81 8.75 7.04
C SER A 61 7.09 9.25 6.33
N CYS A 62 8.19 8.51 6.44
CA CYS A 62 9.43 8.75 5.71
C CYS A 62 9.35 8.38 4.21
N GLU A 63 8.66 7.31 3.84
CA GLU A 63 8.48 6.90 2.44
C GLU A 63 7.60 7.89 1.68
N ARG A 64 6.53 8.40 2.31
CA ARG A 64 5.70 9.47 1.72
C ARG A 64 6.50 10.72 1.34
N LEU A 65 7.48 11.11 2.17
CA LEU A 65 8.36 12.24 1.84
C LEU A 65 9.26 11.94 0.63
N LYS A 66 9.75 10.70 0.51
CA LYS A 66 10.55 10.27 -0.64
C LYS A 66 9.72 10.23 -1.93
N GLU A 67 8.51 9.68 -1.87
CA GLU A 67 7.56 9.68 -2.99
C GLU A 67 7.28 11.11 -3.45
N LYS A 68 7.01 12.02 -2.50
CA LYS A 68 6.75 13.43 -2.81
C LYS A 68 7.97 14.14 -3.42
N PHE A 69 9.17 13.86 -2.91
CA PHE A 69 10.40 14.40 -3.47
C PHE A 69 10.52 14.04 -4.95
N LEU A 70 10.27 12.77 -5.29
CA LEU A 70 10.33 12.27 -6.66
C LEU A 70 9.28 12.96 -7.56
N ASP A 71 8.05 13.13 -7.08
CA ASP A 71 6.99 13.82 -7.83
C ASP A 71 7.30 15.30 -8.09
N CYS A 72 7.72 16.03 -7.06
CA CYS A 72 8.06 17.45 -7.19
C CYS A 72 9.20 17.66 -8.19
N LEU A 73 10.21 16.79 -8.15
CA LEU A 73 11.31 16.83 -9.10
C LEU A 73 10.84 16.53 -10.53
N ALA A 74 10.02 15.49 -10.74
CA ALA A 74 9.47 15.15 -12.05
C ALA A 74 8.63 16.31 -12.62
N GLU A 75 7.80 16.95 -11.80
CA GLU A 75 7.00 18.11 -12.18
C GLU A 75 7.85 19.30 -12.64
N LEU A 76 8.92 19.63 -11.92
CA LEU A 76 9.82 20.74 -12.25
C LEU A 76 10.55 20.54 -13.57
N LEU A 77 10.92 19.29 -13.88
CA LEU A 77 11.66 18.93 -15.08
C LEU A 77 10.78 18.86 -16.35
N SER A 78 9.47 18.89 -16.17
CA SER A 78 8.51 18.73 -17.25
C SER A 78 8.12 20.11 -17.83
N SER A 79 8.73 20.48 -18.96
CA SER A 79 8.72 21.87 -19.44
C SER A 79 7.38 22.36 -20.03
N SER A 80 6.50 21.45 -20.47
CA SER A 80 5.22 21.79 -21.11
C SER A 80 4.04 20.93 -20.65
N LYS A 81 2.81 21.35 -20.99
CA LYS A 81 1.59 20.58 -20.73
C LYS A 81 1.41 19.41 -21.71
N GLY A 82 2.25 19.30 -22.75
CA GLY A 82 2.17 18.23 -23.78
C GLY A 82 2.63 16.86 -23.26
N TRP A 83 2.37 15.82 -24.04
CA TRP A 83 2.82 14.45 -23.71
C TRP A 83 4.35 14.29 -23.93
N ASP A 84 4.94 15.08 -24.82
CA ASP A 84 6.37 15.03 -25.16
C ASP A 84 7.30 15.35 -24.00
N ASP A 85 6.87 16.19 -23.04
CA ASP A 85 7.71 16.63 -21.93
C ASP A 85 7.38 15.89 -20.61
N VAL A 86 6.68 14.75 -20.66
CA VAL A 86 6.44 13.91 -19.46
C VAL A 86 7.77 13.37 -18.93
N THR A 87 7.95 13.45 -17.61
CA THR A 87 9.16 13.04 -16.90
C THR A 87 8.79 12.06 -15.80
N ALA A 88 9.62 11.04 -15.60
CA ALA A 88 9.52 10.07 -14.52
C ALA A 88 10.85 10.00 -13.76
N THR A 89 10.77 9.80 -12.44
CA THR A 89 11.91 9.77 -11.52
C THR A 89 11.84 8.53 -10.61
N ALA A 90 12.99 7.97 -10.25
CA ALA A 90 13.07 6.81 -9.37
C ALA A 90 14.25 6.94 -8.39
N LEU A 91 14.09 6.44 -7.16
CA LEU A 91 15.07 6.57 -6.07
C LEU A 91 15.90 5.31 -5.87
N ARG A 92 17.21 5.48 -5.70
CA ARG A 92 18.14 4.46 -5.23
C ARG A 92 18.96 4.96 -4.04
N GLU A 93 18.78 4.32 -2.89
CA GLU A 93 19.56 4.62 -1.69
C GLU A 93 20.89 3.85 -1.67
N ARG A 94 21.98 4.55 -1.38
CA ARG A 94 23.31 4.01 -1.07
C ARG A 94 23.66 4.33 0.39
N GLU A 95 24.80 3.84 0.87
CA GLU A 95 25.23 4.07 2.26
C GLU A 95 25.39 5.56 2.60
N ASP A 96 26.00 6.35 1.70
CA ASP A 96 26.37 7.75 1.97
C ASP A 96 25.68 8.79 1.06
N TYR A 97 24.89 8.35 0.08
CA TYR A 97 24.25 9.22 -0.92
C TYR A 97 23.03 8.55 -1.54
N ILE A 98 22.26 9.33 -2.29
CA ILE A 98 21.16 8.81 -3.10
C ILE A 98 21.40 9.06 -4.58
N GLU A 99 20.96 8.12 -5.41
CA GLU A 99 20.92 8.26 -6.86
C GLU A 99 19.46 8.41 -7.29
N ILE A 100 19.20 9.36 -8.19
CA ILE A 100 17.88 9.59 -8.77
C ILE A 100 17.97 9.38 -10.27
N ASP A 101 17.30 8.33 -10.74
CA ASP A 101 17.18 8.04 -12.17
C ASP A 101 16.05 8.89 -12.75
N ILE A 102 16.28 9.51 -13.90
CA ILE A 102 15.36 10.46 -14.52
C ILE A 102 15.19 10.11 -16.00
N ALA A 103 13.97 9.82 -16.41
CA ALA A 103 13.59 9.60 -17.80
C ALA A 103 12.64 10.69 -18.28
N SER A 104 12.73 11.06 -19.56
CA SER A 104 11.85 12.04 -20.19
C SER A 104 11.48 11.58 -21.59
N ASN A 105 10.22 11.76 -21.99
CA ASN A 105 9.73 11.40 -23.33
C ASN A 105 10.56 12.06 -24.45
N ARG A 106 11.00 13.30 -24.23
CA ARG A 106 11.86 14.06 -25.16
C ARG A 106 13.35 13.86 -24.90
N GLY A 107 13.72 13.31 -23.74
CA GLY A 107 15.09 13.22 -23.26
C GLY A 107 15.67 14.54 -22.77
N PHE A 108 16.85 14.46 -22.15
CA PHE A 108 17.62 15.62 -21.71
C PHE A 108 18.83 15.78 -22.63
N GLN A 109 18.98 16.92 -23.30
CA GLN A 109 20.20 17.23 -24.05
C GLN A 109 21.33 17.52 -23.07
N ILE A 110 21.97 16.47 -22.55
CA ILE A 110 23.18 16.61 -21.74
C ILE A 110 24.37 16.31 -22.64
N THR A 111 25.06 17.36 -23.08
CA THR A 111 26.41 17.24 -23.65
C THR A 111 27.34 16.67 -22.60
N GLN A 112 27.62 15.37 -22.69
CA GLN A 112 28.73 14.74 -21.97
C GLN A 112 30.06 15.31 -22.48
N ASN A 113 30.66 16.27 -21.75
CA ASN A 113 32.09 16.36 -21.44
C ASN A 113 32.61 17.81 -21.23
N LYS A 114 33.48 17.90 -20.21
CA LYS A 114 34.53 18.90 -19.93
C LYS A 114 34.11 20.26 -19.36
N GLU A 115 34.48 20.45 -18.09
CA GLU A 115 34.84 21.72 -17.44
C GLU A 115 34.19 22.98 -18.04
N LEU A 116 32.98 23.33 -17.61
CA LEU A 116 32.43 24.65 -17.93
C LEU A 116 33.02 25.71 -16.99
N LYS A 117 33.92 26.52 -17.53
CA LYS A 117 34.13 27.89 -17.04
C LYS A 117 32.85 28.71 -17.28
N PRO A 118 32.45 29.61 -16.37
CA PRO A 118 31.24 30.39 -16.53
C PRO A 118 31.50 31.51 -17.53
N ARG A 119 30.94 31.43 -18.75
CA ARG A 119 30.83 32.59 -19.64
C ARG A 119 29.55 32.60 -20.45
N GLY A 120 28.59 33.39 -19.95
CA GLY A 120 27.85 34.37 -20.76
C GLY A 120 26.75 33.85 -21.66
N LYS A 121 25.49 34.12 -21.26
CA LYS A 121 24.26 33.97 -22.05
C LYS A 121 24.00 32.54 -22.56
N GLU A 122 23.96 31.57 -21.65
CA GLU A 122 23.73 30.16 -22.00
C GLU A 122 22.24 29.79 -21.90
N ASN A 123 21.77 28.99 -22.86
CA ASN A 123 20.46 28.35 -22.81
C ASN A 123 20.30 27.63 -21.47
N ILE A 124 19.31 28.04 -20.66
CA ILE A 124 19.01 27.37 -19.39
C ILE A 124 18.61 25.92 -19.73
N THR A 125 19.46 24.97 -19.35
CA THR A 125 19.21 23.54 -19.51
C THR A 125 18.75 22.93 -18.18
N PRO A 126 18.03 21.80 -18.20
CA PRO A 126 17.75 21.02 -16.99
C PRO A 126 19.02 20.64 -16.19
N GLY A 127 20.19 20.58 -16.84
CA GLY A 127 21.48 20.38 -16.16
C GLY A 127 21.80 21.47 -15.14
N CYS A 128 21.57 22.74 -15.49
CA CYS A 128 21.76 23.85 -14.56
C CYS A 128 20.84 23.76 -13.34
N LEU A 129 19.63 23.20 -13.51
CA LEU A 129 18.72 22.96 -12.40
C LEU A 129 19.29 21.90 -11.46
N PHE A 130 19.86 20.81 -11.98
CA PHE A 130 20.48 19.76 -11.17
C PHE A 130 21.67 20.26 -10.35
N ASP A 131 22.54 21.08 -10.94
CA ASP A 131 23.71 21.63 -10.27
C ASP A 131 23.30 22.50 -9.08
N ILE A 132 22.41 23.47 -9.31
CA ILE A 132 21.93 24.36 -8.25
C ILE A 132 21.10 23.60 -7.21
N LEU A 133 20.30 22.62 -7.64
CA LEU A 133 19.53 21.77 -6.73
C LEU A 133 20.47 20.98 -5.81
N TYR A 134 21.53 20.37 -6.37
CA TYR A 134 22.57 19.71 -5.58
C TYR A 134 23.23 20.67 -4.59
N GLU A 135 23.64 21.87 -5.04
CA GLU A 135 24.25 22.89 -4.16
C GLU A 135 23.30 23.35 -3.05
N CYS A 136 22.01 23.53 -3.33
CA CYS A 136 21.00 23.90 -2.33
C CYS A 136 20.86 22.85 -1.23
N MET A 137 20.99 21.57 -1.59
CA MET A 137 20.76 20.45 -0.68
C MET A 137 22.06 19.93 -0.04
N ALA A 138 23.23 20.28 -0.59
CA ALA A 138 24.53 19.77 -0.17
C ALA A 138 24.81 20.01 1.32
N ALA A 139 25.34 18.99 2.00
CA ALA A 139 25.76 19.05 3.40
C ALA A 139 26.91 20.05 3.69
N GLN A 140 27.46 20.69 2.65
CA GLN A 140 28.62 21.60 2.75
C GLN A 140 28.24 23.04 3.13
N ILE A 141 26.96 23.40 3.14
CA ILE A 141 26.52 24.69 3.69
C ILE A 141 26.63 24.61 5.22
N PRO A 142 27.52 25.39 5.86
CA PRO A 142 27.68 25.35 7.31
C PRO A 142 26.36 25.68 8.02
N GLU A 143 26.03 24.96 9.09
CA GLU A 143 24.89 25.31 9.95
C GLU A 143 25.05 26.77 10.44
N GLY A 144 24.08 27.63 10.09
CA GLY A 144 24.08 29.06 10.44
C GLY A 144 24.25 30.04 9.27
N ASP A 145 24.56 29.59 8.06
CA ASP A 145 24.64 30.44 6.85
C ASP A 145 23.28 30.50 6.12
N GLU A 146 22.27 31.06 6.79
CA GLU A 146 20.90 31.13 6.26
C GLU A 146 20.79 32.02 5.01
N GLU A 147 21.60 33.07 4.92
CA GLU A 147 21.61 34.01 3.79
C GLU A 147 22.07 33.33 2.50
N ARG A 148 23.16 32.54 2.56
CA ARG A 148 23.65 31.81 1.39
C ARG A 148 22.67 30.75 0.91
N ARG A 149 22.03 30.04 1.85
CA ARG A 149 21.01 29.03 1.54
C ARG A 149 19.78 29.65 0.88
N GLU A 150 19.31 30.79 1.38
CA GLU A 150 18.18 31.52 0.78
C GLU A 150 18.55 32.05 -0.62
N ALA A 151 19.78 32.56 -0.81
CA ALA A 151 20.25 33.01 -2.13
C ALA A 151 20.30 31.87 -3.17
N LEU A 152 20.75 30.68 -2.76
CA LEU A 152 20.74 29.48 -3.61
C LEU A 152 19.31 29.04 -3.92
N LEU A 153 18.41 29.05 -2.94
CA LEU A 153 17.00 28.71 -3.12
C LEU A 153 16.30 29.67 -4.08
N VAL A 154 16.54 30.98 -3.98
CA VAL A 154 16.03 31.98 -4.93
C VAL A 154 16.58 31.73 -6.34
N THR A 155 17.83 31.30 -6.47
CA THR A 155 18.42 30.93 -7.76
C THR A 155 17.76 29.69 -8.34
N LEU A 156 17.48 28.68 -7.50
CA LEU A 156 16.75 27.47 -7.87
C LEU A 156 15.33 27.78 -8.34
N GLU A 157 14.61 28.65 -7.61
CA GLU A 157 13.27 29.15 -8.00
C GLU A 157 13.31 29.83 -9.37
N ASP A 158 14.28 30.72 -9.61
CA ASP A 158 14.42 31.43 -10.89
C ASP A 158 14.69 30.48 -12.06
N LEU A 159 15.51 29.43 -11.85
CA LEU A 159 15.76 28.41 -12.86
C LEU A 159 14.52 27.55 -13.12
N ALA A 160 13.83 27.12 -12.06
CA ALA A 160 12.60 26.33 -12.16
C ALA A 160 11.50 27.08 -12.93
N ILE A 161 11.35 28.38 -12.69
CA ILE A 161 10.44 29.27 -13.43
C ILE A 161 10.77 29.30 -14.92
N GLU A 162 12.06 29.40 -15.26
CA GLU A 162 12.48 29.42 -16.66
C GLU A 162 12.34 28.05 -17.35
N CYS A 163 12.60 26.95 -16.65
CA CYS A 163 12.32 25.59 -17.13
C CYS A 163 10.82 25.37 -17.41
N ASN A 164 9.93 26.00 -16.63
CA ASN A 164 8.48 25.87 -16.73
C ASN A 164 7.80 27.00 -17.54
N LYS A 165 8.56 27.77 -18.32
CA LYS A 165 8.06 28.96 -19.04
C LYS A 165 6.80 28.69 -19.89
N SER A 166 6.72 27.54 -20.55
CA SER A 166 5.58 27.20 -21.42
C SER A 166 4.31 26.92 -20.62
N ARG A 167 4.43 26.25 -19.47
CA ARG A 167 3.30 26.04 -18.55
C ARG A 167 2.83 27.34 -17.92
N ILE A 168 3.77 28.18 -17.50
CA ILE A 168 3.47 29.50 -16.94
C ILE A 168 2.72 30.35 -17.97
N PHE A 169 3.18 30.33 -19.23
CA PHE A 169 2.49 31.02 -20.32
C PHE A 169 1.05 30.53 -20.49
N HIS A 170 0.83 29.21 -20.57
CA HIS A 170 -0.52 28.63 -20.68
C HIS A 170 -1.46 29.11 -19.57
N TRP A 171 -1.03 29.06 -18.31
CA TRP A 171 -1.87 29.46 -17.18
C TRP A 171 -2.06 30.97 -17.10
N THR A 172 -1.08 31.75 -17.56
CA THR A 172 -1.20 33.21 -17.69
C THR A 172 -2.27 33.60 -18.72
N GLU A 173 -2.29 32.94 -19.89
CA GLU A 173 -3.33 33.16 -20.91
C GLU A 173 -4.73 32.80 -20.38
N ARG A 174 -4.86 31.66 -19.68
CA ARG A 174 -6.15 31.28 -19.08
C ARG A 174 -6.63 32.29 -18.05
N LEU A 175 -5.73 32.80 -17.20
CA LEU A 175 -6.07 33.80 -16.18
C LEU A 175 -6.62 35.08 -16.82
N VAL A 176 -6.12 35.48 -18.00
CA VAL A 176 -6.66 36.62 -18.77
C VAL A 176 -8.04 36.31 -19.35
N SER A 177 -8.23 35.11 -19.89
CA SER A 177 -9.53 34.71 -20.45
C SER A 177 -10.66 34.76 -19.41
N PHE A 178 -10.37 34.41 -18.16
CA PHE A 178 -11.32 34.50 -17.05
C PHE A 178 -11.60 35.96 -16.65
N GLY A 179 -10.58 36.83 -16.71
CA GLY A 179 -10.69 38.25 -16.38
C GLY A 179 -11.52 39.07 -17.40
N SER A 180 -11.53 38.69 -18.68
CA SER A 180 -12.33 39.36 -19.71
C SER A 180 -13.82 39.00 -19.67
N SER A 181 -14.17 37.90 -18.97
CA SER A 181 -15.55 37.39 -18.85
C SER A 181 -16.32 38.02 -17.68
N SER A 182 -15.64 38.82 -16.85
CA SER A 182 -16.19 39.44 -15.63
C SER A 182 -16.12 40.96 -15.80
N GLY A 183 -17.26 41.64 -15.82
CA GLY A 183 -17.35 43.09 -16.06
C GLY A 183 -16.53 43.96 -15.08
N PRO A 184 -16.32 45.25 -15.42
CA PRO A 184 -15.42 46.13 -14.68
C PRO A 184 -16.09 46.67 -13.43
N ASP A 185 -15.92 46.01 -12.28
CA ASP A 185 -16.21 46.64 -10.98
C ASP A 185 -15.45 45.93 -9.84
N ILE A 186 -14.14 46.17 -9.78
CA ILE A 186 -13.32 45.90 -8.58
C ILE A 186 -12.74 47.24 -8.12
N GLN A 187 -13.62 48.09 -7.60
CA GLN A 187 -13.24 49.17 -6.71
C GLN A 187 -14.23 49.19 -5.55
N ASN A 188 -13.91 48.57 -4.41
CA ASN A 188 -14.44 49.13 -3.17
C ASN A 188 -13.56 48.92 -1.94
N LYS A 189 -13.59 49.99 -1.14
CA LYS A 189 -12.84 50.32 0.06
C LYS A 189 -13.43 49.52 1.23
N ASN A 190 -12.65 48.61 1.83
CA ASN A 190 -12.73 48.18 3.23
C ASN A 190 -11.54 47.26 3.47
N ALA A 191 -10.40 47.87 3.77
CA ALA A 191 -9.10 47.24 3.64
C ALA A 191 -8.18 47.72 4.76
N GLN A 192 -8.00 46.87 5.78
CA GLN A 192 -6.76 46.91 6.56
C GLN A 192 -6.10 45.53 6.56
N ASP A 193 -6.88 44.44 6.62
CA ASP A 193 -6.33 43.07 6.47
C ASP A 193 -6.61 42.45 5.07
N ASN A 194 -7.69 42.85 4.39
CA ASN A 194 -8.08 42.38 3.04
C ASN A 194 -7.32 43.05 1.86
N ALA A 195 -6.34 43.92 2.16
CA ALA A 195 -5.67 44.78 1.18
C ALA A 195 -4.59 44.06 0.36
N SER A 196 -3.78 43.21 1.01
CA SER A 196 -2.53 42.69 0.43
C SER A 196 -2.76 41.70 -0.71
N MET A 197 -3.68 40.75 -0.52
CA MET A 197 -4.03 39.74 -1.51
C MET A 197 -4.72 40.29 -2.75
N SER A 198 -5.68 41.18 -2.53
CA SER A 198 -6.35 41.93 -3.59
C SER A 198 -5.32 42.73 -4.40
N SER A 199 -4.32 43.32 -3.72
CA SER A 199 -3.24 44.05 -4.39
C SER A 199 -2.34 43.15 -5.25
N HIS A 200 -1.96 41.96 -4.77
CA HIS A 200 -1.12 41.04 -5.55
C HIS A 200 -1.86 40.49 -6.78
N LEU A 201 -3.14 40.14 -6.67
CA LEU A 201 -3.94 39.67 -7.82
C LEU A 201 -4.16 40.79 -8.85
N ILE A 202 -4.41 42.02 -8.39
CA ILE A 202 -4.46 43.22 -9.24
C ILE A 202 -3.12 43.44 -9.93
N GLU A 203 -2.01 43.28 -9.22
CA GLU A 203 -0.66 43.44 -9.75
C GLU A 203 -0.34 42.37 -10.81
N ILE A 204 -0.67 41.09 -10.56
CA ILE A 204 -0.57 40.01 -11.56
C ILE A 204 -1.36 40.40 -12.81
N THR A 205 -2.62 40.83 -12.64
CA THR A 205 -3.49 41.22 -13.76
C THR A 205 -2.92 42.42 -14.52
N ASN A 206 -2.37 43.40 -13.81
CA ASN A 206 -1.76 44.58 -14.42
C ASN A 206 -0.50 44.21 -15.21
N ILE A 207 0.41 43.41 -14.65
CA ILE A 207 1.62 42.93 -15.35
C ILE A 207 1.23 42.20 -16.64
N ILE A 208 0.21 41.35 -16.59
CA ILE A 208 -0.24 40.58 -17.75
C ILE A 208 -0.90 41.46 -18.83
N LYS A 209 -1.52 42.58 -18.43
CA LYS A 209 -2.18 43.55 -19.33
C LYS A 209 -1.23 44.59 -19.91
N THR A 210 -0.26 45.09 -19.14
CA THR A 210 0.63 46.19 -19.54
C THR A 210 1.89 45.71 -20.25
N GLU A 211 2.41 44.55 -19.89
CA GLU A 211 3.58 43.99 -20.55
C GLU A 211 3.14 43.19 -21.79
N GLN A 212 3.15 43.85 -22.95
CA GLN A 212 2.92 43.24 -24.27
C GLN A 212 3.88 42.06 -24.57
N HIS A 213 4.95 41.91 -23.78
CA HIS A 213 5.93 40.84 -23.84
C HIS A 213 5.82 39.91 -22.63
N ARG A 214 4.73 39.12 -22.55
CA ARG A 214 4.56 37.98 -21.60
C ARG A 214 5.70 36.94 -21.64
N HIS A 215 6.63 37.10 -22.57
CA HIS A 215 7.83 36.30 -22.79
C HIS A 215 9.10 36.81 -22.09
N HIS A 216 9.07 37.94 -21.37
CA HIS A 216 10.26 38.43 -20.67
C HIS A 216 10.46 37.70 -19.32
N ALA A 217 11.67 37.20 -19.06
CA ALA A 217 11.99 36.41 -17.86
C ALA A 217 11.65 37.14 -16.54
N LYS A 218 11.89 38.46 -16.50
CA LYS A 218 11.58 39.29 -15.33
C LYS A 218 10.08 39.32 -15.00
N ALA A 219 9.23 39.37 -16.03
CA ALA A 219 7.77 39.37 -15.90
C ALA A 219 7.28 38.05 -15.32
N ARG A 220 7.73 36.93 -15.91
CA ARG A 220 7.40 35.57 -15.44
C ARG A 220 7.75 35.37 -13.97
N ARG A 221 8.97 35.74 -13.57
CA ARG A 221 9.42 35.61 -12.19
C ARG A 221 8.53 36.38 -11.22
N ARG A 222 8.14 37.61 -11.59
CA ARG A 222 7.24 38.44 -10.77
C ARG A 222 5.85 37.84 -10.66
N VAL A 223 5.25 37.40 -11.78
CA VAL A 223 3.93 36.75 -11.80
C VAL A 223 3.91 35.50 -10.92
N VAL A 224 4.91 34.62 -11.05
CA VAL A 224 4.98 33.37 -10.26
C VAL A 224 5.17 33.64 -8.77
N ARG A 225 6.04 34.60 -8.39
CA ARG A 225 6.23 35.00 -6.99
C ARG A 225 4.96 35.59 -6.38
N LEU A 226 4.29 36.48 -7.10
CA LEU A 226 3.01 37.05 -6.65
C LEU A 226 1.95 35.96 -6.51
N ALA A 227 1.87 35.01 -7.45
CA ALA A 227 0.95 33.88 -7.37
C ALA A 227 1.24 33.01 -6.12
N TYR A 228 2.52 32.72 -5.84
CA TYR A 228 2.93 32.02 -4.63
C TYR A 228 2.51 32.76 -3.35
N LEU A 229 2.73 34.08 -3.27
CA LEU A 229 2.29 34.90 -2.14
C LEU A 229 0.77 34.91 -1.98
N CYS A 230 0.03 35.00 -3.08
CA CYS A 230 -1.44 34.87 -3.08
C CYS A 230 -1.88 33.52 -2.51
N THR A 231 -1.24 32.42 -2.89
CA THR A 231 -1.67 31.08 -2.44
C THR A 231 -1.32 30.78 -0.98
N ARG A 232 -0.42 31.54 -0.36
CA ARG A 232 0.00 31.33 1.04
C ARG A 232 -0.82 32.08 2.08
N SER A 233 -1.61 33.05 1.67
CA SER A 233 -2.52 33.75 2.56
C SER A 233 -3.78 32.88 2.67
N GLY A 234 -4.06 32.33 3.86
CA GLY A 234 -5.16 31.39 4.08
C GLY A 234 -6.55 31.91 3.67
N ASP A 235 -6.68 33.23 3.48
CA ASP A 235 -7.91 33.92 3.10
C ASP A 235 -8.16 34.01 1.59
N ALA A 236 -7.22 33.54 0.75
CA ALA A 236 -7.22 33.78 -0.69
C ALA A 236 -8.44 33.28 -1.47
N GLN A 237 -8.95 32.11 -1.08
CA GLN A 237 -10.12 31.51 -1.71
C GLN A 237 -11.41 32.24 -1.32
N LEU A 238 -11.43 32.86 -0.13
CA LEU A 238 -12.55 33.64 0.43
C LEU A 238 -12.57 35.10 -0.07
N LEU A 239 -11.42 35.62 -0.50
CA LEU A 239 -11.23 37.01 -0.92
C LEU A 239 -11.53 37.29 -2.40
N LEU A 240 -11.78 36.26 -3.22
CA LEU A 240 -12.29 36.47 -4.58
C LEU A 240 -13.72 37.04 -4.49
N PRO A 241 -14.04 38.16 -5.18
CA PRO A 241 -15.29 38.88 -4.96
C PRO A 241 -16.50 37.96 -5.01
N SER A 242 -17.39 38.02 -4.01
CA SER A 242 -18.58 37.18 -3.90
C SER A 242 -19.54 37.31 -5.10
N LYS A 243 -19.42 38.39 -5.87
CA LYS A 243 -20.14 38.63 -7.13
C LYS A 243 -19.65 37.77 -8.31
N VAL A 244 -18.47 37.14 -8.19
CA VAL A 244 -17.97 36.18 -9.16
C VAL A 244 -18.56 34.81 -8.81
N GLY A 245 -19.24 34.17 -9.76
CA GLY A 245 -19.84 32.84 -9.57
C GLY A 245 -18.84 31.80 -9.03
N LYS A 246 -19.33 30.72 -8.41
CA LYS A 246 -18.48 29.67 -7.80
C LYS A 246 -17.47 29.08 -8.81
N ALA A 247 -17.91 28.78 -10.04
CA ALA A 247 -17.07 28.16 -11.06
C ALA A 247 -15.91 29.05 -11.55
N PRO A 248 -16.10 30.34 -11.91
CA PRO A 248 -14.97 31.21 -12.25
C PRO A 248 -13.97 31.42 -11.10
N ARG A 249 -14.43 31.42 -9.83
CA ARG A 249 -13.52 31.50 -8.66
C ARG A 249 -12.62 30.27 -8.57
N ALA A 250 -13.17 29.07 -8.71
CA ALA A 250 -12.40 27.82 -8.73
C ALA A 250 -11.37 27.80 -9.89
N ARG A 251 -11.75 28.29 -11.08
CA ARG A 251 -10.87 28.38 -12.24
C ARG A 251 -9.69 29.34 -12.03
N ILE A 252 -9.93 30.50 -11.44
CA ILE A 252 -8.87 31.47 -11.09
C ILE A 252 -7.93 30.88 -10.04
N TRP A 253 -8.48 30.25 -9.01
CA TRP A 253 -7.69 29.59 -7.96
C TRP A 253 -6.78 28.49 -8.52
N LYS A 254 -7.33 27.62 -9.37
CA LYS A 254 -6.58 26.59 -10.12
C LYS A 254 -5.43 27.17 -10.95
N ALA A 255 -5.65 28.31 -11.60
CA ALA A 255 -4.60 29.00 -12.35
C ALA A 255 -3.50 29.56 -11.43
N LEU A 256 -3.86 30.17 -10.30
CA LEU A 256 -2.89 30.69 -9.32
C LEU A 256 -2.04 29.57 -8.70
N LEU A 257 -2.66 28.47 -8.28
CA LEU A 257 -1.98 27.28 -7.77
C LEU A 257 -0.99 26.72 -8.81
N SER A 258 -1.42 26.63 -10.07
CA SER A 258 -0.57 26.15 -11.16
C SER A 258 0.61 27.09 -11.48
N LEU A 259 0.41 28.41 -11.35
CA LEU A 259 1.48 29.40 -11.49
C LEU A 259 2.47 29.36 -10.33
N ALA A 260 1.99 29.14 -9.09
CA ALA A 260 2.82 29.10 -7.89
C ALA A 260 3.66 27.82 -7.76
N ARG A 261 3.28 26.74 -8.45
CA ARG A 261 3.88 25.40 -8.34
C ARG A 261 5.42 25.34 -8.41
N PRO A 262 6.12 26.05 -9.32
CA PRO A 262 7.58 25.97 -9.38
C PRO A 262 8.24 26.37 -8.05
N ILE A 263 7.74 27.42 -7.40
CA ILE A 263 8.26 27.88 -6.10
C ILE A 263 7.90 26.88 -5.00
N PHE A 264 6.67 26.37 -4.96
CA PHE A 264 6.26 25.35 -3.99
C PHE A 264 7.16 24.12 -4.05
N ASN A 265 7.39 23.59 -5.25
CA ASN A 265 8.22 22.40 -5.44
C ASN A 265 9.67 22.64 -5.04
N CYS A 266 10.29 23.77 -5.43
CA CYS A 266 11.66 24.10 -5.01
C CYS A 266 11.81 24.15 -3.49
N ARG A 267 10.88 24.83 -2.80
CA ARG A 267 10.90 24.95 -1.35
C ARG A 267 10.66 23.63 -0.66
N LEU A 268 9.71 22.82 -1.15
CA LEU A 268 9.44 21.50 -0.60
C LEU A 268 10.63 20.55 -0.77
N LEU A 269 11.30 20.55 -1.92
CA LEU A 269 12.52 19.75 -2.13
C LEU A 269 13.63 20.11 -1.15
N ALA A 270 13.91 21.42 -0.99
CA ALA A 270 14.91 21.91 -0.04
C ALA A 270 14.55 21.49 1.40
N GLU A 271 13.27 21.62 1.74
CA GLU A 271 12.76 21.29 3.06
C GLU A 271 12.82 19.77 3.36
N ILE A 272 12.53 18.91 2.37
CA ILE A 272 12.69 17.45 2.49
C ILE A 272 14.18 17.11 2.69
N ALA A 273 15.08 17.73 1.94
CA ALA A 273 16.52 17.50 2.07
C ALA A 273 17.10 17.94 3.42
N LEU A 274 16.56 19.00 4.02
CA LEU A 274 16.90 19.39 5.39
C LEU A 274 16.52 18.28 6.40
N ARG A 275 15.36 17.64 6.21
CA ARG A 275 14.83 16.61 7.11
C ARG A 275 15.42 15.23 6.92
N LEU A 276 15.84 14.89 5.71
CA LEU A 276 16.43 13.60 5.34
C LEU A 276 17.92 13.77 5.01
N PRO A 277 18.84 13.48 5.95
CA PRO A 277 20.27 13.73 5.75
C PRO A 277 20.85 13.04 4.51
N GLN A 278 20.34 11.87 4.10
CA GLN A 278 20.82 11.20 2.89
C GLN A 278 20.47 11.95 1.59
N PHE A 279 19.46 12.82 1.61
CA PHE A 279 19.10 13.71 0.49
C PHE A 279 20.01 14.94 0.42
N ARG A 280 20.99 15.08 1.31
CA ARG A 280 22.02 16.11 1.22
C ARG A 280 23.18 15.74 0.31
N ASN A 281 23.16 14.52 -0.22
CA ASN A 281 24.16 14.04 -1.18
C ASN A 281 23.41 13.29 -2.28
N ILE A 282 23.00 14.03 -3.32
CA ILE A 282 22.17 13.50 -4.41
C ILE A 282 22.96 13.44 -5.70
N LYS A 283 22.82 12.36 -6.44
CA LYS A 283 23.35 12.20 -7.79
C LYS A 283 22.23 11.96 -8.78
N PHE A 284 22.13 12.79 -9.81
CA PHE A 284 21.14 12.66 -10.86
C PHE A 284 21.69 11.82 -12.02
N ILE A 285 20.89 10.87 -12.50
CA ILE A 285 21.24 9.97 -13.59
C ILE A 285 20.15 10.06 -14.65
N THR A 286 20.46 10.70 -15.76
CA THR A 286 19.51 10.82 -16.87
C THR A 286 19.56 9.63 -17.79
N ILE A 287 18.39 9.10 -18.12
CA ILE A 287 18.19 8.03 -19.09
C ILE A 287 17.85 8.68 -20.43
N ASN A 288 18.54 8.25 -21.48
CA ASN A 288 18.27 8.73 -22.83
C ASN A 288 17.04 8.00 -23.39
N PRO A 289 16.13 8.70 -24.06
CA PRO A 289 14.98 8.06 -24.67
C PRO A 289 15.45 7.07 -25.75
N PRO A 290 14.88 5.86 -25.79
CA PRO A 290 15.18 4.88 -26.81
C PRO A 290 14.69 5.38 -28.18
N GLN A 291 15.29 4.84 -29.25
CA GLN A 291 14.84 5.16 -30.61
C GLN A 291 13.38 4.72 -30.81
N PRO A 292 12.53 5.54 -31.46
CA PRO A 292 11.16 5.17 -31.76
C PRO A 292 11.10 3.89 -32.59
N MET A 293 10.17 3.00 -32.26
CA MET A 293 10.03 1.70 -32.92
C MET A 293 8.85 1.70 -33.87
N THR A 294 8.98 1.06 -35.03
CA THR A 294 7.85 0.75 -35.91
C THR A 294 7.56 -0.75 -35.85
N LEU A 295 6.27 -1.12 -36.02
CA LEU A 295 5.92 -2.53 -36.17
C LEU A 295 6.56 -3.11 -37.44
N ASN A 296 6.99 -4.37 -37.35
CA ASN A 296 7.46 -5.12 -38.51
C ASN A 296 6.33 -5.18 -39.56
N SER A 297 6.67 -5.01 -40.84
CA SER A 297 5.70 -4.99 -41.94
C SER A 297 4.77 -6.21 -41.97
N LYS A 298 5.24 -7.38 -41.51
CA LYS A 298 4.43 -8.61 -41.39
C LYS A 298 3.28 -8.52 -40.37
N PHE A 299 3.35 -7.58 -39.43
CA PHE A 299 2.35 -7.34 -38.39
C PHE A 299 1.51 -6.07 -38.63
N ILE A 300 1.75 -5.37 -39.74
CA ILE A 300 0.88 -4.28 -40.19
C ILE A 300 -0.30 -4.92 -40.91
N THR A 301 -1.45 -4.92 -40.26
CA THR A 301 -2.63 -5.69 -40.69
C THR A 301 -3.88 -4.80 -40.79
N THR A 302 -4.93 -5.32 -41.41
CA THR A 302 -6.24 -4.67 -41.47
C THR A 302 -6.96 -4.80 -40.12
N LEU A 303 -7.92 -3.91 -39.84
CA LEU A 303 -8.72 -3.95 -38.61
C LEU A 303 -9.49 -5.27 -38.45
N PRO A 304 -10.16 -5.83 -39.48
CA PRO A 304 -10.80 -7.14 -39.39
C PRO A 304 -9.82 -8.27 -39.01
N ASP A 305 -8.64 -8.31 -39.64
CA ASP A 305 -7.62 -9.32 -39.34
C ASP A 305 -7.09 -9.16 -37.90
N ALA A 306 -6.92 -7.92 -37.43
CA ALA A 306 -6.51 -7.65 -36.05
C ALA A 306 -7.56 -8.14 -35.04
N LEU A 307 -8.84 -7.85 -35.27
CA LEU A 307 -9.95 -8.31 -34.42
C LEU A 307 -9.99 -9.85 -34.37
N GLN A 308 -9.85 -10.51 -35.53
CA GLN A 308 -9.81 -11.97 -35.60
C GLN A 308 -8.62 -12.55 -34.82
N ARG A 309 -7.42 -11.98 -34.98
CA ARG A 309 -6.21 -12.47 -34.29
C ARG A 309 -6.24 -12.23 -32.78
N LEU A 310 -6.99 -11.23 -32.32
CA LEU A 310 -7.24 -10.94 -30.92
C LEU A 310 -8.45 -11.73 -30.36
N ASN A 311 -9.08 -12.61 -31.16
CA ASN A 311 -10.30 -13.34 -30.81
C ASN A 311 -11.45 -12.43 -30.34
N LEU A 312 -11.60 -11.26 -30.97
CA LEU A 312 -12.72 -10.35 -30.75
C LEU A 312 -13.79 -10.60 -31.82
N GLU A 313 -14.99 -11.04 -31.42
CA GLU A 313 -16.13 -11.22 -32.34
C GLU A 313 -16.53 -9.89 -32.98
N CYS A 314 -16.82 -9.89 -34.29
CA CYS A 314 -17.01 -8.69 -35.11
C CYS A 314 -18.03 -7.72 -34.49
N ILE A 315 -17.58 -6.51 -34.15
CA ILE A 315 -18.31 -5.54 -33.32
C ILE A 315 -18.88 -4.44 -34.23
N ALA A 316 -20.15 -4.08 -34.00
CA ALA A 316 -20.94 -3.15 -34.80
C ALA A 316 -20.55 -1.64 -34.86
N PRO A 317 -19.49 -1.09 -34.20
CA PRO A 317 -19.09 0.31 -34.46
C PRO A 317 -17.97 0.46 -35.51
N PHE A 318 -17.40 -0.62 -36.05
CA PHE A 318 -16.18 -0.56 -36.90
C PHE A 318 -16.44 -0.65 -38.42
N ASP A 319 -17.71 -0.57 -38.84
CA ASP A 319 -18.15 -0.89 -40.21
C ASP A 319 -17.94 0.29 -41.21
N SER A 320 -16.69 0.73 -41.37
CA SER A 320 -16.33 1.69 -42.44
C SER A 320 -14.95 1.42 -43.05
N ASP A 321 -14.89 1.42 -44.39
CA ASP A 321 -13.64 1.29 -45.16
C ASP A 321 -12.60 2.36 -44.79
N LYS A 322 -13.07 3.54 -44.37
CA LYS A 322 -12.22 4.64 -43.89
C LYS A 322 -11.46 4.27 -42.63
N LEU A 323 -12.12 3.63 -41.66
CA LEU A 323 -11.52 3.24 -40.39
C LEU A 323 -10.49 2.12 -40.57
N ASN A 324 -10.74 1.20 -41.50
CA ASN A 324 -9.81 0.13 -41.84
C ASN A 324 -8.51 0.67 -42.46
N ASN A 325 -8.62 1.60 -43.42
CA ASN A 325 -7.47 2.28 -44.02
C ASN A 325 -6.69 3.12 -42.99
N ASP A 326 -7.40 3.80 -42.09
CA ASP A 326 -6.79 4.56 -40.99
C ASP A 326 -6.08 3.64 -39.99
N PHE A 327 -6.62 2.44 -39.71
CA PHE A 327 -6.04 1.47 -38.79
C PHE A 327 -4.66 1.00 -39.24
N GLN A 328 -4.54 0.57 -40.49
CA GLN A 328 -3.28 0.09 -41.03
C GLN A 328 -2.22 1.20 -41.05
N LYS A 329 -2.62 2.41 -41.46
CA LYS A 329 -1.77 3.62 -41.43
C LYS A 329 -1.35 4.00 -40.01
N HIS A 330 -2.19 3.77 -39.01
CA HIS A 330 -1.86 4.06 -37.61
C HIS A 330 -0.95 3.01 -37.00
N CYS A 331 -1.09 1.74 -37.38
CA CYS A 331 -0.17 0.68 -36.97
C CYS A 331 1.23 0.86 -37.56
N SER A 332 1.37 1.56 -38.70
CA SER A 332 2.67 1.87 -39.31
C SER A 332 3.38 3.09 -38.72
N LYS A 333 2.76 3.83 -37.78
CA LYS A 333 3.38 5.00 -37.15
C LYS A 333 4.43 4.58 -36.12
N ALA A 334 5.38 5.48 -35.86
CA ALA A 334 6.37 5.30 -34.80
C ALA A 334 5.70 5.22 -33.42
N LEU A 335 6.20 4.30 -32.60
CA LEU A 335 5.80 4.05 -31.23
C LEU A 335 6.95 4.49 -30.30
N HIS A 336 6.59 5.16 -29.22
CA HIS A 336 7.52 5.82 -28.32
C HIS A 336 7.41 5.21 -26.92
N ALA A 337 8.55 4.89 -26.32
CA ALA A 337 8.59 4.49 -24.92
C ALA A 337 8.34 5.72 -24.04
N HIS A 338 7.28 5.66 -23.24
CA HIS A 338 7.00 6.68 -22.24
C HIS A 338 8.05 6.65 -21.12
N ALA A 339 8.22 7.76 -20.40
CA ALA A 339 9.24 7.93 -19.37
C ALA A 339 9.23 6.81 -18.32
N GLU A 340 8.04 6.34 -17.90
CA GLU A 340 7.91 5.21 -16.96
C GLU A 340 8.46 3.91 -17.57
N ILE A 341 8.19 3.68 -18.86
CA ILE A 341 8.65 2.51 -19.60
C ILE A 341 10.16 2.58 -19.88
N GLN A 342 10.71 3.78 -20.08
CA GLN A 342 12.16 3.97 -20.22
C GLN A 342 12.91 3.55 -18.95
N LEU A 343 12.40 3.90 -17.76
CA LEU A 343 12.97 3.44 -16.48
C LEU A 343 12.91 1.92 -16.35
N LEU A 344 11.76 1.30 -16.64
CA LEU A 344 11.61 -0.16 -16.60
C LEU A 344 12.54 -0.88 -17.57
N ALA A 345 12.68 -0.38 -18.79
CA ALA A 345 13.58 -0.94 -19.79
C ALA A 345 15.05 -0.87 -19.33
N GLU A 346 15.47 0.26 -18.75
CA GLU A 346 16.82 0.41 -18.19
C GLU A 346 17.09 -0.61 -17.06
N TYR A 347 16.09 -0.89 -16.21
CA TYR A 347 16.22 -1.85 -15.11
C TYR A 347 16.17 -3.32 -15.56
N SER A 348 15.47 -3.61 -16.66
CA SER A 348 15.58 -4.90 -17.35
C SER A 348 17.00 -5.14 -17.84
N ASP A 349 17.60 -4.14 -18.47
CA ASP A 349 18.95 -4.25 -19.04
C ASP A 349 20.04 -4.21 -17.96
N LYS A 350 19.78 -3.53 -16.83
CA LYS A 350 20.70 -3.39 -15.69
C LYS A 350 20.01 -3.71 -14.36
N PRO A 351 19.84 -5.00 -14.00
CA PRO A 351 19.12 -5.40 -12.78
C PRO A 351 19.69 -4.85 -11.46
N HIS A 352 21.00 -4.57 -11.40
CA HIS A 352 21.67 -3.95 -10.25
C HIS A 352 21.32 -2.47 -10.04
N SER A 353 20.62 -1.87 -11.00
CA SER A 353 20.15 -0.49 -10.97
C SER A 353 18.68 -0.37 -10.65
N GLN A 354 18.02 -1.42 -10.12
CA GLN A 354 16.63 -1.32 -9.67
C GLN A 354 16.46 -0.29 -8.53
N PRO A 355 15.30 0.38 -8.46
CA PRO A 355 15.02 1.37 -7.44
C PRO A 355 14.89 0.72 -6.05
N THR A 356 15.33 1.43 -5.01
CA THR A 356 15.17 0.96 -3.62
C THR A 356 13.78 1.26 -3.07
N LEU A 357 13.08 2.23 -3.67
CA LEU A 357 11.67 2.53 -3.40
C LEU A 357 10.84 2.01 -4.59
N SER A 358 9.81 1.20 -4.31
CA SER A 358 8.92 0.64 -5.34
C SER A 358 7.91 1.68 -5.86
N TYR A 359 8.41 2.85 -6.26
CA TYR A 359 7.63 4.01 -6.67
C TYR A 359 8.36 4.84 -7.73
N PHE A 360 7.63 5.24 -8.77
CA PHE A 360 8.05 6.25 -9.73
C PHE A 360 7.34 7.57 -9.49
N GLY A 361 8.11 8.63 -9.26
CA GLY A 361 7.59 9.99 -9.27
C GLY A 361 7.33 10.44 -10.69
N CYS A 362 6.13 10.94 -10.98
CA CYS A 362 5.74 11.25 -12.35
C CYS A 362 5.22 12.69 -12.47
N SER A 363 5.60 13.39 -13.55
CA SER A 363 5.17 14.78 -13.78
C SER A 363 3.69 14.88 -14.12
N LYS A 364 3.10 13.77 -14.55
CA LYS A 364 1.67 13.55 -14.79
C LYS A 364 1.27 12.19 -14.25
N LYS A 365 -0.02 11.99 -14.00
CA LYS A 365 -0.57 10.65 -13.73
C LYS A 365 -0.22 9.70 -14.87
N SER A 366 0.02 8.43 -14.55
CA SER A 366 0.39 7.44 -15.56
C SER A 366 -0.78 7.13 -16.49
N CYS A 367 -0.46 6.82 -17.75
CA CYS A 367 -1.45 6.42 -18.73
C CYS A 367 -1.86 4.96 -18.56
N LEU A 368 -2.96 4.58 -19.21
CA LEU A 368 -3.51 3.22 -19.14
C LEU A 368 -2.47 2.13 -19.46
N LEU A 369 -1.63 2.37 -20.46
CA LEU A 369 -0.65 1.36 -20.87
C LEU A 369 0.52 1.32 -19.89
N CYS A 370 1.00 2.47 -19.39
CA CYS A 370 2.04 2.52 -18.37
C CYS A 370 1.58 1.90 -17.04
N GLU A 371 0.39 2.24 -16.55
CA GLU A 371 -0.14 1.71 -15.28
C GLU A 371 -0.31 0.18 -15.36
N SER A 372 -0.95 -0.31 -16.43
CA SER A 372 -1.23 -1.74 -16.58
C SER A 372 0.06 -2.53 -16.77
N PHE A 373 1.04 -1.95 -17.46
CA PHE A 373 2.34 -2.59 -17.63
C PHE A 373 3.13 -2.63 -16.31
N MET A 374 3.18 -1.52 -15.55
CA MET A 374 3.86 -1.47 -14.25
C MET A 374 3.25 -2.42 -13.21
N ASP A 375 1.91 -2.59 -13.22
CA ASP A 375 1.21 -3.54 -12.34
C ASP A 375 1.54 -5.01 -12.65
N LEU A 376 1.95 -5.31 -13.88
CA LEU A 376 2.27 -6.67 -14.33
C LEU A 376 3.75 -7.04 -14.19
N VAL A 377 4.64 -6.08 -13.91
CA VAL A 377 6.08 -6.29 -13.72
C VAL A 377 6.39 -6.63 -12.25
N SER A 378 7.42 -7.46 -12.01
CA SER A 378 7.87 -7.85 -10.67
C SER A 378 9.30 -7.35 -10.40
N PRO A 379 9.55 -6.62 -9.28
CA PRO A 379 8.59 -6.18 -8.26
C PRO A 379 7.60 -5.13 -8.80
N ARG A 380 6.39 -5.06 -8.21
CA ARG A 380 5.35 -4.10 -8.60
C ARG A 380 5.83 -2.68 -8.29
N ILE A 381 5.72 -1.77 -9.26
CA ILE A 381 6.09 -0.36 -9.11
C ILE A 381 4.84 0.50 -9.12
N ARG A 382 4.65 1.32 -8.08
CA ARG A 382 3.55 2.29 -8.00
C ARG A 382 3.94 3.62 -8.64
N SER A 383 2.95 4.44 -8.98
CA SER A 383 3.14 5.85 -9.30
C SER A 383 2.14 6.71 -8.54
N ARG A 384 2.26 8.03 -8.64
CA ARG A 384 1.41 9.01 -7.96
C ARG A 384 -0.10 8.96 -8.27
N GLY A 385 -0.49 8.14 -9.24
CA GLY A 385 -1.87 8.02 -9.68
C GLY A 385 -1.97 7.80 -11.18
N ARG A 386 -3.20 7.49 -11.60
CA ARG A 386 -3.57 7.09 -12.95
C ARG A 386 -4.67 7.95 -13.53
N HIS A 387 -4.65 8.16 -14.84
CA HIS A 387 -5.71 8.89 -15.54
C HIS A 387 -6.48 8.04 -16.56
N GLY A 388 -6.07 6.78 -16.80
CA GLY A 388 -6.81 5.83 -17.63
C GLY A 388 -6.90 6.13 -19.14
N ILE A 389 -6.18 7.14 -19.66
CA ILE A 389 -6.18 7.47 -21.10
C ILE A 389 -5.23 6.51 -21.81
N CYS A 390 -5.72 5.90 -22.89
CA CYS A 390 -4.93 5.05 -23.77
C CYS A 390 -4.21 5.91 -24.82
N TYR A 391 -2.88 6.00 -24.74
CA TYR A 391 -2.08 6.65 -25.77
C TYR A 391 -1.61 5.61 -26.79
N PRO A 392 -2.16 5.60 -28.01
CA PRO A 392 -1.88 4.52 -28.95
C PRO A 392 -0.48 4.61 -29.59
N ALA A 393 0.24 5.73 -29.39
CA ALA A 393 1.64 5.89 -29.77
C ALA A 393 2.64 5.27 -28.76
N TRP A 394 2.14 4.56 -27.76
CA TRP A 394 2.96 3.88 -26.75
C TRP A 394 3.74 2.71 -27.34
N GLY A 395 4.96 2.48 -26.84
CA GLY A 395 5.77 1.35 -27.26
C GLY A 395 6.87 0.94 -26.28
N LEU A 396 7.59 -0.13 -26.64
CA LEU A 396 8.74 -0.66 -25.91
C LEU A 396 10.00 -0.62 -26.78
N PRO A 397 11.21 -0.50 -26.18
CA PRO A 397 12.46 -0.69 -26.90
C PRO A 397 12.57 -2.12 -27.44
N SER A 398 13.17 -2.27 -28.63
CA SER A 398 13.36 -3.57 -29.26
C SER A 398 14.22 -4.53 -28.42
N SER A 399 15.19 -4.02 -27.68
CA SER A 399 16.05 -4.80 -26.77
C SER A 399 15.26 -5.46 -25.63
N SER A 400 14.16 -4.85 -25.19
CA SER A 400 13.40 -5.30 -24.03
C SER A 400 12.23 -6.22 -24.37
N LEU A 401 11.90 -6.41 -25.65
CA LEU A 401 10.73 -7.22 -26.07
C LEU A 401 10.82 -8.67 -25.57
N ALA A 402 11.99 -9.29 -25.66
CA ALA A 402 12.18 -10.67 -25.21
C ALA A 402 12.03 -10.79 -23.68
N HIS A 403 12.53 -9.81 -22.93
CA HIS A 403 12.43 -9.78 -21.47
C HIS A 403 10.97 -9.64 -21.02
N PHE A 404 10.19 -8.81 -21.71
CA PHE A 404 8.80 -8.52 -21.35
C PHE A 404 7.75 -9.36 -22.09
N GLN A 405 8.12 -10.44 -22.78
CA GLN A 405 7.17 -11.24 -23.57
C GLN A 405 5.95 -11.72 -22.75
N VAL A 406 6.18 -12.24 -21.54
CA VAL A 406 5.10 -12.72 -20.65
C VAL A 406 4.23 -11.56 -20.17
N VAL A 407 4.84 -10.41 -19.87
CA VAL A 407 4.14 -9.19 -19.44
C VAL A 407 3.27 -8.66 -20.58
N LEU A 408 3.77 -8.69 -21.83
CA LEU A 408 3.04 -8.29 -23.02
C LEU A 408 1.81 -9.16 -23.28
N ALA A 409 1.91 -10.48 -23.10
CA ALA A 409 0.76 -11.39 -23.24
C ALA A 409 -0.32 -11.14 -22.16
N LYS A 410 0.09 -10.80 -20.94
CA LYS A 410 -0.84 -10.40 -19.88
C LYS A 410 -1.48 -9.04 -20.18
N LEU A 411 -0.70 -8.07 -20.65
CA LEU A 411 -1.19 -6.75 -21.03
C LEU A 411 -2.19 -6.85 -22.19
N GLU A 412 -1.94 -7.72 -23.17
CA GLU A 412 -2.90 -8.06 -24.23
C GLU A 412 -4.24 -8.51 -23.63
N SER A 413 -4.21 -9.43 -22.67
CA SER A 413 -5.42 -9.94 -22.00
C SER A 413 -6.19 -8.83 -21.29
N VAL A 414 -5.50 -7.95 -20.55
CA VAL A 414 -6.09 -6.78 -19.88
C VAL A 414 -6.76 -5.82 -20.88
N LEU A 415 -6.12 -5.58 -22.03
CA LEU A 415 -6.68 -4.69 -23.05
C LEU A 415 -7.89 -5.32 -23.75
N ILE A 416 -7.84 -6.63 -24.03
CA ILE A 416 -8.98 -7.37 -24.61
C ILE A 416 -10.19 -7.32 -23.67
N GLU A 417 -9.98 -7.59 -22.38
CA GLU A 417 -11.05 -7.53 -21.38
C GLU A 417 -11.70 -6.15 -21.33
N ARG A 418 -10.89 -5.08 -21.31
CA ARG A 418 -11.41 -3.70 -21.35
C ARG A 418 -12.16 -3.38 -22.64
N ILE A 419 -11.70 -3.86 -23.79
CA ILE A 419 -12.41 -3.71 -25.06
C ILE A 419 -13.77 -4.42 -24.97
N GLN A 420 -13.81 -5.65 -24.45
CA GLN A 420 -15.05 -6.43 -24.27
C GLN A 420 -16.03 -5.78 -23.29
N GLU A 421 -15.54 -5.24 -22.18
CA GLU A 421 -16.36 -4.49 -21.24
C GLU A 421 -16.96 -3.23 -21.88
N TRP A 422 -16.17 -2.49 -22.66
CA TRP A 422 -16.65 -1.32 -23.37
C TRP A 422 -17.79 -1.66 -24.31
N ILE A 423 -17.67 -2.78 -25.03
CA ILE A 423 -18.72 -3.29 -25.93
C ILE A 423 -19.97 -3.67 -25.16
N ARG A 424 -19.82 -4.39 -24.04
CA ARG A 424 -20.94 -4.84 -23.20
C ARG A 424 -21.67 -3.68 -22.53
N SER A 425 -20.97 -2.59 -22.18
CA SER A 425 -21.53 -1.48 -21.42
C SER A 425 -20.87 -0.15 -21.75
N PRO A 426 -21.17 0.47 -22.92
CA PRO A 426 -20.56 1.72 -23.36
C PRO A 426 -20.77 2.87 -22.35
N ASN A 427 -21.93 2.88 -21.70
CA ASN A 427 -22.33 3.89 -20.71
C ASN A 427 -21.61 3.76 -19.36
N ARG A 428 -20.98 2.63 -19.03
CA ARG A 428 -20.25 2.47 -17.76
C ARG A 428 -18.94 3.25 -17.74
N PHE A 429 -18.41 3.51 -18.93
CA PHE A 429 -17.15 4.22 -19.08
C PHE A 429 -17.31 5.73 -18.99
N THR A 430 -18.52 6.31 -18.92
CA THR A 430 -18.80 7.77 -18.94
C THR A 430 -18.30 8.57 -17.72
N ARG A 431 -17.59 7.93 -16.77
CA ARG A 431 -16.98 8.63 -15.62
C ARG A 431 -16.03 9.73 -16.10
N GLY A 432 -16.09 10.89 -15.43
CA GLY A 432 -15.39 12.13 -15.77
C GLY A 432 -13.87 11.97 -15.88
N ASN A 433 -13.25 12.87 -16.65
CA ASN A 433 -11.82 12.85 -16.91
C ASN A 433 -11.02 13.16 -15.64
N VAL A 434 -10.19 12.22 -15.20
CA VAL A 434 -9.24 12.46 -14.11
C VAL A 434 -8.16 13.44 -14.60
N ALA A 435 -7.97 14.55 -13.88
CA ALA A 435 -6.95 15.53 -14.21
C ALA A 435 -5.55 14.88 -14.27
N GLN A 436 -4.85 15.09 -15.38
CA GLN A 436 -3.53 14.48 -15.63
C GLN A 436 -2.43 15.04 -14.71
N SER A 437 -2.63 16.20 -14.09
CA SER A 437 -1.66 16.86 -13.21
C SER A 437 -2.35 17.32 -11.93
N SER A 438 -1.73 17.11 -10.76
CA SER A 438 -2.20 17.69 -9.50
C SER A 438 -2.05 19.22 -9.51
N LEU A 439 -2.73 19.94 -8.62
CA LEU A 439 -2.74 21.41 -8.60
C LEU A 439 -1.54 22.02 -7.84
N VAL A 440 -1.36 21.67 -6.56
CA VAL A 440 -0.23 21.97 -5.66
C VAL A 440 -0.16 20.82 -4.64
N SER A 441 0.95 20.65 -3.91
CA SER A 441 1.11 19.61 -2.88
C SER A 441 0.22 19.82 -1.65
N ASP A 442 -0.57 18.81 -1.28
CA ASP A 442 -1.39 18.77 -0.05
C ASP A 442 -0.62 18.57 1.26
N LEU A 443 0.72 18.45 1.20
CA LEU A 443 1.55 18.45 2.40
C LEU A 443 1.48 19.83 3.06
N ASN A 444 0.58 19.96 4.01
CA ASN A 444 0.37 21.18 4.76
C ASN A 444 1.45 21.29 5.86
N ALA A 445 1.63 22.49 6.41
CA ALA A 445 2.60 22.71 7.49
C ALA A 445 2.33 21.81 8.71
N THR A 446 1.09 21.38 8.90
CA THR A 446 0.65 20.43 9.93
C THR A 446 1.21 19.02 9.73
N ASP A 447 1.22 18.47 8.51
CA ASP A 447 1.83 17.16 8.19
C ASP A 447 3.34 17.17 8.46
N LEU A 448 3.97 18.30 8.13
CA LEU A 448 5.41 18.54 8.35
C LEU A 448 5.73 18.69 9.85
N ASN A 449 4.86 19.36 10.59
CA ASN A 449 4.97 19.52 12.05
C ASN A 449 4.66 18.23 12.79
N GLU A 450 3.68 17.42 12.35
CA GLU A 450 3.36 16.13 12.94
C GLU A 450 4.54 15.15 12.79
N ILE A 451 5.21 15.16 11.64
CA ILE A 451 6.44 14.40 11.41
C ILE A 451 7.59 14.90 12.30
N ILE A 452 7.72 16.23 12.49
CA ILE A 452 8.71 16.83 13.40
C ILE A 452 8.42 16.45 14.85
N GLU A 453 7.17 16.57 15.30
CA GLU A 453 6.75 16.21 16.65
C GLU A 453 6.97 14.72 16.89
N ARG A 454 6.68 13.86 15.91
CA ARG A 454 6.92 12.41 16.03
C ARG A 454 8.42 12.11 16.11
N LYS A 455 9.26 12.80 15.33
CA LYS A 455 10.73 12.67 15.40
C LYS A 455 11.29 13.20 16.73
N LEU A 456 10.83 14.36 17.20
CA LEU A 456 11.22 14.95 18.48
C LEU A 456 10.72 14.11 19.66
N ARG A 457 9.55 13.48 19.58
CA ARG A 457 9.05 12.51 20.58
C ARG A 457 9.97 11.30 20.64
N ILE A 458 10.35 10.73 19.50
CA ILE A 458 11.28 9.59 19.42
C ILE A 458 12.66 9.97 19.98
N GLU A 459 13.23 11.11 19.56
CA GLU A 459 14.53 11.60 20.07
C GLU A 459 14.46 11.96 21.55
N SER A 460 13.36 12.52 22.04
CA SER A 460 13.11 12.81 23.47
C SER A 460 12.97 11.53 24.28
N GLU A 461 12.28 10.51 23.78
CA GLU A 461 12.16 9.21 24.42
C GLU A 461 13.50 8.47 24.47
N GLU A 462 14.30 8.55 23.40
CA GLU A 462 15.67 8.02 23.36
C GLU A 462 16.60 8.76 24.34
N LEU A 463 16.49 10.09 24.45
CA LEU A 463 17.26 10.89 25.40
C LEU A 463 16.85 10.60 26.85
N LYS A 464 15.55 10.50 27.14
CA LYS A 464 15.01 10.10 28.45
C LYS A 464 15.45 8.68 28.81
N ARG A 465 15.47 7.76 27.85
CA ARG A 465 15.97 6.39 28.03
C ARG A 465 17.47 6.39 28.32
N SER A 466 18.25 7.23 27.64
CA SER A 466 19.69 7.43 27.88
C SER A 466 19.99 8.05 29.25
N GLN A 467 19.19 9.00 29.71
CA GLN A 467 19.29 9.60 31.04
C GLN A 467 18.94 8.58 32.14
N ARG A 468 17.85 7.81 32.00
CA ARG A 468 17.52 6.72 32.94
C ARG A 468 18.61 5.65 33.01
N LEU A 469 19.28 5.36 31.90
CA LEU A 469 20.44 4.47 31.83
C LEU A 469 21.70 5.06 32.51
N LYS A 470 21.84 6.39 32.59
CA LYS A 470 22.93 7.06 33.33
C LYS A 470 22.63 7.18 34.82
N GLU A 471 21.38 7.46 35.21
CA GLU A 471 20.94 7.52 36.60
C GLU A 471 20.93 6.13 37.24
N GLY A 472 20.54 5.08 36.50
CA GLY A 472 20.66 3.69 36.93
C GLY A 472 22.10 3.20 37.14
N ARG A 473 23.12 3.93 36.66
CA ARG A 473 24.55 3.62 36.92
C ARG A 473 25.12 4.33 38.15
N LEU A 474 24.40 5.26 38.76
CA LEU A 474 24.87 6.01 39.95
C LEU A 474 24.52 5.33 41.29
N LEU A 475 23.82 4.19 41.26
CA LEU A 475 23.42 3.42 42.46
C LEU A 475 24.25 2.15 42.71
N THR A 476 25.42 1.98 42.09
CA THR A 476 26.37 0.91 42.42
C THR A 476 27.74 1.48 42.76
N ASP A 477 28.14 1.28 44.02
CA ASP A 477 29.35 1.75 44.69
C ASP A 477 30.65 1.49 43.87
N PRO A 478 31.45 2.53 43.55
CA PRO A 478 32.62 2.45 42.67
C PRO A 478 33.90 2.05 43.43
N ARG A 479 33.89 0.90 44.12
CA ARG A 479 35.09 0.33 44.73
C ARG A 479 35.12 -1.18 44.61
N SER A 480 35.51 -1.68 43.44
CA SER A 480 36.41 -2.83 43.25
C SER A 480 36.49 -3.19 41.76
N ILE A 481 37.70 -3.51 41.32
CA ILE A 481 38.06 -4.14 40.04
C ILE A 481 38.38 -3.16 38.90
N THR A 482 39.62 -2.71 38.96
CA THR A 482 40.45 -2.21 37.87
C THR A 482 40.45 -3.17 36.69
N MET A 483 40.25 -2.63 35.49
CA MET A 483 40.29 -3.36 34.23
C MET A 483 41.64 -4.07 34.02
N LYS A 484 41.59 -5.37 33.72
CA LYS A 484 42.54 -6.00 32.80
C LYS A 484 41.77 -6.68 31.68
N ARG A 485 42.09 -6.22 30.48
CA ARG A 485 41.73 -6.69 29.16
C ARG A 485 42.09 -8.18 29.02
N SER A 486 41.10 -9.05 28.94
CA SER A 486 41.25 -10.43 28.45
C SER A 486 39.98 -10.85 27.72
N GLU A 487 40.20 -11.56 26.62
CA GLU A 487 39.21 -12.16 25.73
C GLU A 487 38.22 -13.04 26.53
N GLU A 488 36.92 -12.71 26.54
CA GLU A 488 35.85 -13.52 27.16
C GLU A 488 34.88 -13.95 26.06
N LYS A 489 34.89 -15.24 25.64
CA LYS A 489 34.24 -16.41 26.25
C LYS A 489 32.72 -16.24 26.46
N PHE A 490 32.00 -17.06 25.69
CA PHE A 490 30.59 -17.44 25.79
C PHE A 490 30.02 -17.31 27.20
N ASP A 491 29.00 -16.46 27.38
CA ASP A 491 28.19 -16.43 28.60
C ASP A 491 27.22 -17.63 28.58
N GLU A 492 27.31 -18.43 29.63
CA GLU A 492 26.80 -19.80 29.77
C GLU A 492 25.57 -19.84 30.72
N THR A 493 24.70 -18.84 30.67
CA THR A 493 23.71 -18.59 31.75
C THR A 493 22.24 -18.52 31.30
N LEU A 494 21.78 -19.48 30.48
CA LEU A 494 20.35 -19.81 30.35
C LEU A 494 20.14 -21.25 29.86
N SER A 495 20.70 -22.22 30.59
CA SER A 495 20.32 -23.64 30.45
C SER A 495 19.45 -24.01 31.65
N SER A 496 18.15 -24.19 31.44
CA SER A 496 17.31 -24.80 32.47
C SER A 496 17.72 -26.27 32.63
N GLU A 497 18.03 -26.69 33.85
CA GLU A 497 18.35 -28.10 34.16
C GLU A 497 17.09 -28.99 34.24
N VAL A 498 15.98 -28.52 33.69
CA VAL A 498 14.67 -29.16 33.76
C VAL A 498 14.38 -29.94 32.48
N CYS A 499 13.63 -31.01 32.62
CA CYS A 499 13.26 -31.89 31.52
C CYS A 499 12.38 -31.16 30.52
N ILE A 500 12.77 -31.13 29.25
CA ILE A 500 11.99 -30.47 28.19
C ILE A 500 10.60 -31.10 27.95
N MET A 501 10.37 -32.29 28.48
CA MET A 501 9.12 -33.03 28.27
C MET A 501 8.13 -32.88 29.42
N CYS A 502 8.59 -32.67 30.65
CA CYS A 502 7.74 -32.71 31.84
C CYS A 502 8.21 -31.79 32.98
N GLU A 503 9.16 -30.89 32.72
CA GLU A 503 9.65 -29.82 33.61
C GLU A 503 10.29 -30.26 34.94
N LYS A 504 10.38 -31.56 35.20
CA LYS A 504 11.12 -32.13 36.34
C LYS A 504 12.63 -32.03 36.11
N GLN A 505 13.43 -31.91 37.17
CA GLN A 505 14.88 -31.91 37.09
C GLN A 505 15.42 -33.06 36.23
N GLY A 506 16.32 -32.76 35.30
CA GLY A 506 16.81 -33.70 34.30
C GLY A 506 18.32 -33.64 34.07
N LYS A 507 18.84 -34.64 33.36
CA LYS A 507 20.24 -34.69 32.94
C LYS A 507 20.36 -34.22 31.50
N ARG A 508 21.41 -33.45 31.20
CA ARG A 508 21.72 -32.99 29.85
C ARG A 508 21.93 -34.16 28.90
N CYS A 509 21.45 -34.01 27.67
CA CYS A 509 21.75 -34.93 26.58
C CYS A 509 23.27 -35.04 26.39
N THR A 510 23.80 -36.26 26.40
CA THR A 510 25.24 -36.52 26.38
C THR A 510 25.93 -36.03 25.10
N LYS A 511 25.18 -35.90 24.00
CA LYS A 511 25.70 -35.54 22.68
C LYS A 511 25.66 -34.03 22.42
N CYS A 512 24.48 -33.41 22.44
CA CYS A 512 24.33 -31.98 22.12
C CYS A 512 24.47 -31.06 23.34
N ARG A 513 24.27 -31.59 24.55
CA ARG A 513 24.23 -30.85 25.82
C ARG A 513 23.26 -29.65 25.87
N SER A 514 22.33 -29.57 24.91
CA SER A 514 21.42 -28.43 24.71
C SER A 514 19.97 -28.71 25.15
N CYS A 515 19.66 -29.93 25.60
CA CYS A 515 18.36 -30.32 26.18
C CYS A 515 18.59 -31.19 27.43
N CYS A 516 17.63 -31.20 28.35
CA CYS A 516 17.64 -32.04 29.56
C CYS A 516 16.45 -33.01 29.57
N TYR A 517 16.66 -34.21 30.12
CA TYR A 517 15.61 -35.22 30.31
C TYR A 517 15.67 -35.83 31.71
N CYS A 518 14.53 -35.99 32.39
CA CYS A 518 14.47 -36.63 33.71
C CYS A 518 14.59 -38.16 33.63
N SER A 519 14.25 -38.76 32.48
CA SER A 519 14.20 -40.20 32.26
C SER A 519 14.51 -40.59 30.82
N LYS A 520 14.78 -41.90 30.59
CA LYS A 520 14.97 -42.45 29.24
C LYS A 520 13.68 -42.42 28.44
N GLU A 521 12.54 -42.48 29.11
CA GLU A 521 11.20 -42.43 28.53
C GLU A 521 10.94 -41.04 27.93
N CYS A 522 11.18 -39.97 28.69
CA CYS A 522 11.10 -38.60 28.19
C CYS A 522 12.08 -38.35 27.03
N GLN A 523 13.30 -38.88 27.13
CA GLN A 523 14.27 -38.78 26.03
C GLN A 523 13.79 -39.51 24.77
N ARG A 524 13.21 -40.72 24.91
CA ARG A 524 12.67 -41.50 23.78
C ARG A 524 11.49 -40.79 23.12
N ALA A 525 10.61 -40.17 23.91
CA ALA A 525 9.46 -39.43 23.41
C ALA A 525 9.87 -38.22 22.56
N ASP A 526 10.95 -37.51 22.91
CA ASP A 526 11.50 -36.41 22.11
C ASP A 526 12.47 -36.87 21.01
N TRP A 527 12.93 -38.13 21.06
CA TRP A 527 14.07 -38.58 20.24
C TRP A 527 13.83 -38.43 18.74
N GLN A 528 12.59 -38.58 18.28
CA GLN A 528 12.23 -38.49 16.86
C GLN A 528 12.57 -37.12 16.26
N SER A 529 12.18 -36.03 16.92
CA SER A 529 12.51 -34.65 16.57
C SER A 529 13.96 -34.32 16.93
N HIS A 530 14.37 -34.62 18.16
CA HIS A 530 15.67 -34.25 18.70
C HIS A 530 16.84 -34.80 17.88
N ARG A 531 16.77 -36.07 17.43
CA ARG A 531 17.86 -36.73 16.69
C ARG A 531 18.20 -36.04 15.36
N LEU A 532 17.26 -35.28 14.78
CA LEU A 532 17.45 -34.60 13.50
C LEU A 532 18.52 -33.51 13.58
N LEU A 533 18.61 -32.81 14.73
CA LEU A 533 19.56 -31.71 14.97
C LEU A 533 20.63 -32.05 16.02
N CYS A 534 20.41 -33.05 16.90
CA CYS A 534 21.32 -33.39 17.99
C CYS A 534 22.79 -33.57 17.57
N ALA A 535 23.02 -34.22 16.43
CA ALA A 535 24.37 -34.42 15.90
C ALA A 535 24.96 -33.18 15.20
N GLN A 536 24.10 -32.25 14.75
CA GLN A 536 24.53 -31.04 14.04
C GLN A 536 25.17 -30.05 15.01
N VAL A 537 24.72 -29.98 16.27
CA VAL A 537 25.28 -29.08 17.29
C VAL A 537 26.79 -29.26 17.45
N SER A 538 27.25 -30.51 17.52
CA SER A 538 28.69 -30.83 17.61
C SER A 538 29.49 -30.55 16.32
N LYS A 539 28.80 -30.34 15.19
CA LYS A 539 29.38 -30.14 13.86
C LYS A 539 29.16 -28.72 13.32
N LEU A 540 28.62 -27.82 14.15
CA LEU A 540 28.36 -26.44 13.75
C LEU A 540 29.66 -25.73 13.36
N PRO A 541 29.70 -25.04 12.21
CA PRO A 541 30.82 -24.19 11.87
C PRO A 541 30.93 -23.05 12.89
N LYS A 542 32.15 -22.51 13.06
CA LYS A 542 32.37 -21.33 13.89
C LYS A 542 31.45 -20.19 13.43
N ARG A 543 30.92 -19.42 14.39
CA ARG A 543 30.08 -18.26 14.12
C ARG A 543 30.80 -17.31 13.14
N PRO A 544 30.18 -16.92 12.02
CA PRO A 544 30.81 -16.04 11.04
C PRO A 544 31.17 -14.66 11.60
N THR A 545 30.21 -13.98 12.24
CA THR A 545 30.41 -12.67 12.89
C THR A 545 29.56 -12.53 14.15
N LEU A 546 29.84 -11.56 15.03
CA LEU A 546 29.05 -11.29 16.24
C LEU A 546 27.58 -10.91 15.95
N GLN A 547 27.32 -10.42 14.75
CA GLN A 547 25.98 -10.07 14.27
C GLN A 547 25.18 -11.30 13.80
N HIS A 548 25.80 -12.48 13.67
CA HIS A 548 25.07 -13.70 13.33
C HIS A 548 24.51 -14.36 14.59
N LYS A 549 23.24 -14.80 14.52
CA LYS A 549 22.58 -15.61 15.55
C LYS A 549 22.20 -16.97 15.00
N LEU A 550 22.24 -17.98 15.85
CA LEU A 550 21.87 -19.33 15.47
C LEU A 550 20.34 -19.44 15.34
N ALA A 551 19.88 -20.03 14.23
CA ALA A 551 18.48 -20.26 13.89
C ALA A 551 18.23 -21.74 13.57
N ILE A 552 16.96 -22.18 13.65
CA ILE A 552 16.55 -23.48 13.10
C ILE A 552 15.83 -23.22 11.78
N TYR A 553 16.40 -23.68 10.67
CA TYR A 553 15.81 -23.58 9.34
C TYR A 553 15.25 -24.94 8.89
N PHE A 554 14.01 -24.92 8.41
CA PHE A 554 13.27 -26.03 7.83
C PHE A 554 13.17 -25.85 6.31
N PRO A 555 14.13 -26.38 5.53
CA PRO A 555 14.11 -26.33 4.08
C PRO A 555 13.00 -27.21 3.49
N VAL A 556 12.34 -26.73 2.44
CA VAL A 556 11.15 -27.37 1.84
C VAL A 556 11.42 -28.81 1.40
N GLU A 557 12.49 -29.01 0.64
CA GLU A 557 12.78 -30.28 -0.04
C GLU A 557 13.60 -31.25 0.81
N ALA A 558 14.30 -30.76 1.83
CA ALA A 558 15.17 -31.60 2.64
C ALA A 558 14.37 -32.36 3.69
N SER A 559 14.79 -33.58 4.01
CA SER A 559 14.14 -34.42 5.01
C SER A 559 14.56 -34.12 6.45
N LYS A 560 15.43 -33.12 6.67
CA LYS A 560 15.93 -32.75 8.01
C LYS A 560 16.01 -31.23 8.15
N PRO A 561 15.64 -30.69 9.31
CA PRO A 561 15.96 -29.31 9.65
C PRO A 561 17.47 -29.13 9.75
N LYS A 562 17.92 -27.88 9.65
CA LYS A 562 19.33 -27.52 9.82
C LYS A 562 19.50 -26.32 10.74
N LEU A 563 20.61 -26.29 11.46
CA LEU A 563 21.03 -25.13 12.22
C LEU A 563 21.76 -24.17 11.28
N GLU A 564 21.30 -22.92 11.22
CA GLU A 564 21.75 -21.92 10.27
C GLU A 564 22.21 -20.65 11.00
N TRP A 565 23.34 -20.06 10.58
CA TRP A 565 23.79 -18.77 11.09
C TRP A 565 23.11 -17.65 10.28
N VAL A 566 22.21 -16.89 10.91
CA VAL A 566 21.48 -15.80 10.27
C VAL A 566 22.15 -14.47 10.62
N GLY A 567 22.53 -13.68 9.61
CA GLY A 567 23.06 -12.33 9.80
C GLY A 567 21.96 -11.36 10.21
N PHE A 568 22.33 -10.34 11.00
CA PHE A 568 21.42 -9.28 11.42
C PHE A 568 21.98 -7.92 11.05
N TRP A 569 21.11 -7.03 10.57
CA TRP A 569 21.41 -5.61 10.48
C TRP A 569 20.75 -4.87 11.64
N VAL A 570 21.33 -3.76 12.06
CA VAL A 570 20.86 -2.99 13.22
C VAL A 570 20.39 -1.63 12.73
N ARG A 571 19.14 -1.27 13.02
CA ARG A 571 18.58 0.05 12.74
C ARG A 571 17.95 0.59 14.01
N ARG A 572 18.43 1.76 14.48
CA ARG A 572 17.98 2.39 15.74
C ARG A 572 18.01 1.44 16.96
N GLY A 573 19.05 0.60 17.04
CA GLY A 573 19.22 -0.36 18.15
C GLY A 573 18.33 -1.61 18.08
N VAL A 574 17.47 -1.74 17.07
CA VAL A 574 16.66 -2.94 16.80
C VAL A 574 17.39 -3.82 15.79
N GLN A 575 17.49 -5.11 16.10
CA GLN A 575 18.08 -6.12 15.22
C GLN A 575 17.03 -6.67 14.24
N TYR A 576 17.39 -6.72 12.95
CA TYR A 576 16.54 -7.26 11.89
C TYR A 576 17.26 -8.43 11.18
N PRO A 577 16.61 -9.59 11.03
CA PRO A 577 17.24 -10.76 10.43
C PRO A 577 17.34 -10.65 8.90
N GLN A 578 18.50 -10.99 8.34
CA GLN A 578 18.76 -11.02 6.90
C GLN A 578 18.31 -12.36 6.29
N ILE A 579 17.00 -12.59 6.23
CA ILE A 579 16.41 -13.88 5.83
C ILE A 579 15.83 -13.90 4.41
N ASP A 580 15.79 -12.77 3.70
CA ASP A 580 15.16 -12.66 2.38
C ASP A 580 15.69 -13.71 1.39
N HIS A 581 16.99 -14.02 1.45
CA HIS A 581 17.62 -15.03 0.61
C HIS A 581 17.02 -16.44 0.76
N ILE A 582 16.38 -16.75 1.88
CA ILE A 582 15.68 -18.01 2.15
C ILE A 582 14.34 -18.07 1.41
N PHE A 583 13.72 -16.91 1.16
CA PHE A 583 12.37 -16.78 0.59
C PHE A 583 12.37 -16.24 -0.86
N ARG A 584 13.54 -15.85 -1.41
CA ARG A 584 13.74 -15.21 -2.73
C ARG A 584 13.21 -15.97 -3.95
N SER A 585 13.05 -17.29 -3.88
CA SER A 585 12.79 -18.10 -5.09
C SER A 585 11.38 -17.99 -5.65
N GLU A 586 10.43 -17.35 -4.95
CA GLU A 586 9.01 -17.42 -5.35
C GLU A 586 8.22 -16.10 -5.30
N GLY A 587 8.78 -14.96 -4.88
CA GLY A 587 8.11 -13.66 -5.02
C GLY A 587 6.87 -13.42 -4.13
N HIS A 588 6.88 -13.91 -2.89
CA HIS A 588 5.76 -13.76 -1.94
C HIS A 588 6.18 -13.10 -0.63
N ASP A 589 5.24 -12.42 0.03
CA ASP A 589 5.43 -11.77 1.34
C ASP A 589 5.87 -12.77 2.43
N VAL A 590 6.77 -12.31 3.30
CA VAL A 590 7.24 -13.05 4.48
C VAL A 590 6.39 -12.62 5.66
N THR A 591 5.71 -13.58 6.28
CA THR A 591 5.05 -13.41 7.58
C THR A 591 5.94 -13.94 8.69
N TYR A 592 5.83 -13.34 9.87
CA TYR A 592 6.44 -13.89 11.07
C TYR A 592 5.40 -14.03 12.18
N ARG A 593 5.54 -15.08 12.98
CA ARG A 593 4.69 -15.39 14.13
C ARG A 593 5.56 -15.35 15.38
N THR A 594 5.06 -14.81 16.48
CA THR A 594 5.81 -14.75 17.74
C THR A 594 5.19 -15.71 18.76
N MET A 595 6.02 -16.53 19.40
CA MET A 595 5.58 -17.49 20.43
C MET A 595 6.26 -17.18 21.77
N ARG A 596 5.48 -16.98 22.84
CA ARG A 596 5.97 -16.78 24.23
C ARG A 596 5.71 -17.97 25.15
N ARG A 597 4.74 -18.82 24.84
CA ARG A 597 4.35 -19.99 25.63
C ARG A 597 4.36 -21.27 24.81
N GLY A 598 4.64 -22.39 25.46
CA GLY A 598 4.68 -23.71 24.82
C GLY A 598 3.29 -24.28 24.51
N PRO A 599 2.92 -24.54 23.23
CA PRO A 599 1.54 -24.81 22.83
C PRO A 599 0.90 -26.12 23.32
N LEU A 600 1.68 -27.08 23.81
CA LEU A 600 1.18 -28.35 24.38
C LEU A 600 1.63 -28.59 25.82
N ARG A 601 2.62 -27.85 26.29
CA ARG A 601 3.31 -28.13 27.55
C ARG A 601 3.04 -27.08 28.62
N GLY A 602 2.37 -25.98 28.25
CA GLY A 602 2.15 -24.83 29.12
C GLY A 602 3.47 -24.10 29.41
N GLY A 603 3.38 -23.04 30.22
CA GLY A 603 4.54 -22.31 30.72
C GLY A 603 5.04 -21.16 29.84
N ASP A 604 5.38 -20.04 30.49
CA ASP A 604 6.08 -18.90 29.88
C ASP A 604 7.55 -19.26 29.66
N LEU A 605 8.03 -19.12 28.42
CA LEU A 605 9.42 -19.39 28.05
C LEU A 605 10.36 -18.32 28.64
N GLY A 606 9.84 -17.14 29.01
CA GLY A 606 10.63 -15.97 29.43
C GLY A 606 11.35 -15.27 28.27
N TYR A 607 11.06 -15.69 27.03
CA TYR A 607 11.56 -15.11 25.78
C TYR A 607 10.61 -15.45 24.63
N GLU A 608 10.82 -14.82 23.48
CA GLU A 608 10.02 -15.03 22.28
C GLU A 608 10.73 -15.93 21.26
N LEU A 609 9.95 -16.72 20.53
CA LEU A 609 10.38 -17.47 19.35
C LEU A 609 9.66 -16.90 18.13
N ASP A 610 10.41 -16.29 17.22
CA ASP A 610 9.88 -15.72 15.99
C ASP A 610 9.99 -16.74 14.85
N VAL A 611 8.86 -17.15 14.30
CA VAL A 611 8.68 -18.17 13.26
C VAL A 611 8.35 -17.49 11.95
N TYR A 612 9.29 -17.47 11.01
CA TYR A 612 9.14 -16.84 9.70
C TYR A 612 8.68 -17.85 8.66
N THR A 613 7.55 -17.56 8.00
CA THR A 613 6.94 -18.37 6.94
C THR A 613 6.39 -17.48 5.80
N ARG A 614 5.97 -18.10 4.69
CA ARG A 614 5.26 -17.39 3.61
C ARG A 614 3.82 -17.03 4.03
N THR A 615 3.31 -15.86 3.63
CA THR A 615 1.95 -15.38 3.93
C THR A 615 0.84 -16.27 3.37
N THR A 616 1.12 -16.99 2.29
CA THR A 616 0.11 -17.77 1.55
C THR A 616 0.39 -19.26 1.69
N VAL A 617 -0.12 -19.86 2.77
CA VAL A 617 -0.07 -21.32 2.99
C VAL A 617 -0.94 -22.07 1.96
N HIS A 618 -1.77 -21.35 1.17
CA HIS A 618 -2.79 -21.91 0.27
C HIS A 618 -2.83 -21.36 -1.16
N THR A 619 -1.87 -20.54 -1.62
CA THR A 619 -1.84 -20.20 -3.07
C THR A 619 -1.21 -21.35 -3.87
N TYR A 620 -1.97 -21.81 -4.86
CA TYR A 620 -1.62 -22.86 -5.83
C TYR A 620 -0.11 -22.96 -6.12
N GLY A 621 0.51 -24.10 -5.76
CA GLY A 621 1.84 -24.50 -6.23
C GLY A 621 2.94 -24.66 -5.18
N SER A 622 2.78 -24.20 -3.93
CA SER A 622 3.80 -24.39 -2.89
C SER A 622 3.91 -25.86 -2.46
N LYS A 623 5.14 -26.38 -2.45
CA LYS A 623 5.39 -27.77 -2.05
C LYS A 623 5.29 -27.95 -0.52
N PRO A 624 4.77 -29.08 -0.04
CA PRO A 624 4.79 -29.43 1.38
C PRO A 624 6.22 -29.43 1.94
N ASN A 625 6.40 -28.85 3.12
CA ASN A 625 7.71 -28.78 3.76
C ASN A 625 8.07 -30.14 4.36
N ARG A 626 8.90 -30.90 3.65
CA ARG A 626 9.34 -32.25 4.03
C ARG A 626 10.13 -32.24 5.35
N SER A 627 10.84 -31.15 5.63
CA SER A 627 11.61 -30.99 6.88
C SER A 627 10.69 -30.86 8.10
N ILE A 628 9.57 -30.15 7.97
CA ILE A 628 8.56 -30.04 9.04
C ILE A 628 7.87 -31.40 9.25
N ILE A 629 7.43 -32.04 8.17
CA ILE A 629 6.77 -33.37 8.22
C ILE A 629 7.67 -34.39 8.93
N ALA A 630 8.97 -34.41 8.61
CA ALA A 630 9.93 -35.30 9.26
C ALA A 630 10.15 -34.98 10.75
N SER A 631 10.02 -33.70 11.14
CA SER A 631 10.21 -33.24 12.52
C SER A 631 9.02 -33.57 13.42
N VAL A 632 7.79 -33.53 12.88
CA VAL A 632 6.55 -33.86 13.61
C VAL A 632 6.33 -35.38 13.69
N GLY A 633 6.65 -36.12 12.62
CA GLY A 633 6.39 -37.55 12.52
C GLY A 633 5.03 -37.89 11.92
N ILE A 634 4.95 -39.04 11.23
CA ILE A 634 3.81 -39.47 10.38
C ILE A 634 2.57 -39.90 11.22
N THR A 635 2.58 -39.76 12.55
CA THR A 635 1.57 -40.37 13.43
C THR A 635 0.50 -39.43 13.98
N ALA A 636 0.54 -38.14 13.65
CA ALA A 636 -0.56 -37.23 13.95
C ALA A 636 -1.19 -36.79 12.63
N SER A 637 -2.52 -36.85 12.53
CA SER A 637 -3.29 -36.12 11.54
C SER A 637 -2.97 -34.63 11.71
N ILE A 638 -1.91 -34.15 11.05
CA ILE A 638 -1.53 -32.73 11.09
C ILE A 638 -2.67 -31.98 10.41
N PRO A 639 -3.41 -31.11 11.11
CA PRO A 639 -4.59 -30.47 10.53
C PRO A 639 -4.23 -29.50 9.39
N LEU A 640 -2.98 -29.03 9.34
CA LEU A 640 -2.46 -28.11 8.32
C LEU A 640 -1.20 -28.67 7.65
N ILE A 641 -1.20 -28.75 6.32
CA ILE A 641 -0.01 -29.07 5.54
C ILE A 641 0.87 -27.82 5.44
N TRP A 642 1.88 -27.72 6.31
CA TRP A 642 2.89 -26.66 6.25
C TRP A 642 3.62 -26.69 4.91
N SER A 643 3.51 -25.60 4.15
CA SER A 643 4.07 -25.47 2.80
C SER A 643 5.06 -24.31 2.72
N GLY A 644 6.09 -24.44 1.89
CA GLY A 644 7.15 -23.42 1.75
C GLY A 644 8.21 -23.42 2.86
N PRO A 645 9.28 -22.63 2.72
CA PRO A 645 10.40 -22.61 3.68
C PRO A 645 9.97 -21.98 5.02
N CYS A 646 10.57 -22.44 6.12
CA CYS A 646 10.28 -21.91 7.46
C CYS A 646 11.58 -21.75 8.26
N ILE A 647 11.82 -20.60 8.89
CA ILE A 647 12.98 -20.38 9.77
C ILE A 647 12.53 -19.82 11.12
N VAL A 648 13.12 -20.32 12.21
CA VAL A 648 12.77 -19.93 13.58
C VAL A 648 13.97 -19.31 14.29
N LEU A 649 13.72 -18.17 14.94
CA LEU A 649 14.70 -17.34 15.63
C LEU A 649 14.29 -17.14 17.09
N ARG A 650 15.27 -17.00 17.99
CA ARG A 650 15.03 -16.71 19.41
C ARG A 650 15.21 -15.22 19.69
N ARG A 651 14.23 -14.60 20.32
CA ARG A 651 14.19 -13.18 20.68
C ARG A 651 14.01 -13.00 22.20
N PRO A 652 15.13 -12.93 22.97
CA PRO A 652 15.09 -12.71 24.42
C PRO A 652 14.51 -11.36 24.84
N SER A 653 14.55 -10.35 23.96
CA SER A 653 13.97 -9.04 24.23
C SER A 653 13.50 -8.40 22.92
N PRO A 654 12.58 -7.41 22.94
CA PRO A 654 12.03 -6.79 21.74
C PRO A 654 13.06 -6.29 20.71
N ASN A 655 14.27 -5.95 21.16
CA ASN A 655 15.29 -5.34 20.31
C ASN A 655 16.49 -6.26 20.01
N LEU A 656 16.57 -7.44 20.64
CA LEU A 656 17.75 -8.31 20.56
C LEU A 656 17.36 -9.76 20.30
N TYR A 657 18.09 -10.38 19.38
CA TYR A 657 18.02 -11.80 19.08
C TYR A 657 19.17 -12.57 19.75
N GLY A 658 18.85 -13.77 20.22
CA GLY A 658 19.76 -14.70 20.84
C GLY A 658 19.97 -15.94 19.98
N ASP A 659 20.90 -16.80 20.38
CA ASP A 659 21.06 -18.10 19.74
C ASP A 659 19.95 -19.05 20.15
N ILE A 660 19.33 -19.69 19.16
CA ILE A 660 18.39 -20.78 19.42
C ILE A 660 19.14 -21.99 19.98
N THR A 661 18.47 -22.74 20.84
CA THR A 661 18.94 -23.98 21.45
C THR A 661 18.10 -25.16 20.97
N LEU A 662 18.57 -26.38 21.16
CA LEU A 662 17.73 -27.56 20.86
C LEU A 662 16.57 -27.73 21.84
N ALA A 663 16.57 -27.09 23.00
CA ALA A 663 15.39 -27.08 23.87
C ALA A 663 14.21 -26.41 23.14
N ASP A 664 14.49 -25.35 22.37
CA ASP A 664 13.50 -24.63 21.56
C ASP A 664 12.85 -25.51 20.48
N LEU A 665 13.56 -26.54 19.99
CA LEU A 665 13.04 -27.44 18.95
C LEU A 665 11.75 -28.14 19.40
N ARG A 666 11.62 -28.52 20.68
CA ARG A 666 10.42 -29.21 21.17
C ARG A 666 9.20 -28.30 21.12
N HIS A 667 9.35 -27.05 21.53
CA HIS A 667 8.29 -26.04 21.48
C HIS A 667 7.88 -25.75 20.03
N ILE A 668 8.84 -25.69 19.12
CA ILE A 668 8.59 -25.51 17.68
C ILE A 668 7.83 -26.71 17.09
N VAL A 669 8.18 -27.94 17.47
CA VAL A 669 7.45 -29.14 17.02
C VAL A 669 6.03 -29.18 17.59
N ASP A 670 5.86 -28.80 18.86
CA ASP A 670 4.53 -28.69 19.47
C ASP A 670 3.66 -27.68 18.69
N LEU A 671 4.22 -26.53 18.27
CA LEU A 671 3.54 -25.55 17.42
C LEU A 671 3.10 -26.14 16.07
N PHE A 672 3.98 -26.91 15.40
CA PHE A 672 3.64 -27.51 14.11
C PHE A 672 2.52 -28.54 14.21
N VAL A 673 2.36 -29.19 15.36
CA VAL A 673 1.27 -30.14 15.64
C VAL A 673 -0.05 -29.43 15.94
N THR A 674 -0.03 -28.32 16.68
CA THR A 674 -1.26 -27.62 17.11
C THR A 674 -1.78 -26.63 16.08
N CYS A 675 -0.91 -26.11 15.21
CA CYS A 675 -1.30 -25.18 14.17
C CYS A 675 -2.22 -25.87 13.13
N GLY A 676 -3.50 -25.50 13.15
CA GLY A 676 -4.54 -26.00 12.25
C GLY A 676 -5.72 -26.70 12.94
N ASP A 677 -5.75 -26.81 14.26
CA ASP A 677 -6.99 -27.24 14.94
C ASP A 677 -8.02 -26.10 14.91
N PHE A 678 -8.87 -26.08 13.87
CA PHE A 678 -9.94 -25.09 13.66
C PHE A 678 -11.21 -25.40 14.47
N ARG A 679 -11.20 -26.46 15.27
CA ARG A 679 -12.39 -26.88 16.02
C ARG A 679 -12.55 -25.99 17.24
N VAL A 680 -13.74 -25.45 17.38
CA VAL A 680 -14.22 -24.84 18.62
C VAL A 680 -15.00 -25.89 19.42
N LYS A 681 -14.93 -25.83 20.74
CA LYS A 681 -15.71 -26.73 21.61
C LYS A 681 -17.03 -26.04 21.93
N GLU A 682 -18.13 -26.51 21.35
CA GLU A 682 -19.48 -26.10 21.76
C GLU A 682 -19.72 -26.53 23.21
N ILE A 683 -20.33 -25.63 23.97
CA ILE A 683 -20.76 -25.90 25.35
C ILE A 683 -22.27 -25.73 25.42
N GLU A 684 -22.91 -26.56 26.24
CA GLU A 684 -24.31 -26.34 26.58
C GLU A 684 -24.41 -25.01 27.34
N ALA A 685 -25.44 -24.22 27.04
CA ALA A 685 -25.65 -22.92 27.68
C ALA A 685 -25.52 -23.07 29.20
N PRO A 686 -24.68 -22.26 29.87
CA PRO A 686 -24.43 -22.43 31.29
C PRO A 686 -25.76 -22.27 32.02
N THR A 687 -26.26 -23.38 32.57
CA THR A 687 -27.27 -23.30 33.64
C THR A 687 -26.68 -22.41 34.72
N LEU A 688 -27.49 -21.47 35.24
CA LEU A 688 -27.20 -20.35 36.15
C LEU A 688 -26.43 -20.67 37.45
N SER A 689 -25.78 -21.82 37.59
CA SER A 689 -24.98 -22.22 38.74
C SER A 689 -23.73 -23.06 38.41
N GLY A 690 -23.40 -23.32 37.14
CA GLY A 690 -22.22 -24.11 36.77
C GLY A 690 -20.97 -23.25 36.61
N GLU A 691 -20.03 -23.31 37.56
CA GLU A 691 -18.64 -22.89 37.32
C GLU A 691 -18.14 -23.62 36.05
N ILE A 692 -17.93 -22.86 34.96
CA ILE A 692 -17.26 -23.38 33.77
C ILE A 692 -15.93 -23.93 34.25
N ASP A 693 -15.66 -25.20 33.98
CA ASP A 693 -14.42 -25.88 34.35
C ASP A 693 -13.23 -25.15 33.68
N ARG A 694 -12.67 -24.16 34.41
CA ARG A 694 -11.64 -23.21 33.95
C ARG A 694 -10.26 -23.87 33.80
N GLU A 695 -10.18 -25.20 33.80
CA GLU A 695 -8.95 -25.94 33.54
C GLU A 695 -8.45 -25.83 32.07
N SER A 696 -9.22 -25.21 31.16
CA SER A 696 -8.79 -25.03 29.76
C SER A 696 -8.38 -23.58 29.44
N ASP A 697 -7.19 -23.38 28.86
CA ASP A 697 -6.59 -22.12 28.34
C ASP A 697 -7.39 -21.46 27.17
N GLY A 698 -8.72 -21.33 27.29
CA GLY A 698 -9.63 -20.80 26.26
C GLY A 698 -10.47 -19.63 26.75
N ILE A 699 -11.00 -18.84 25.81
CA ILE A 699 -11.97 -17.74 26.06
C ILE A 699 -13.35 -18.16 25.56
N LEU A 700 -14.41 -17.58 26.12
CA LEU A 700 -15.76 -17.76 25.63
C LEU A 700 -15.99 -16.93 24.36
N GLY A 701 -16.45 -17.58 23.30
CA GLY A 701 -16.95 -16.98 22.07
C GLY A 701 -18.34 -17.50 21.75
N VAL A 702 -18.88 -17.06 20.61
CA VAL A 702 -20.20 -17.47 20.14
C VAL A 702 -20.10 -17.96 18.69
N LYS A 703 -20.65 -19.13 18.40
CA LYS A 703 -20.87 -19.64 17.05
C LYS A 703 -22.28 -19.22 16.60
N VAL A 704 -22.36 -18.51 15.48
CA VAL A 704 -23.58 -18.12 14.79
C VAL A 704 -23.81 -19.12 13.66
N ASN A 705 -24.86 -19.93 13.80
CA ASN A 705 -25.19 -20.98 12.83
C ASN A 705 -25.95 -20.38 11.64
N SER A 706 -25.63 -20.84 10.43
CA SER A 706 -26.33 -20.49 9.19
C SER A 706 -27.80 -20.88 9.19
N ASP A 707 -28.59 -20.24 8.35
CA ASP A 707 -30.03 -20.52 8.24
C ASP A 707 -30.24 -21.99 7.82
N ALA A 708 -29.37 -22.50 6.94
CA ALA A 708 -29.37 -23.90 6.52
C ALA A 708 -29.03 -24.88 7.67
N GLU A 709 -28.12 -24.55 8.58
CA GLU A 709 -27.80 -25.39 9.74
C GLU A 709 -28.99 -25.46 10.71
N ILE A 710 -29.70 -24.34 10.89
CA ILE A 710 -30.89 -24.26 11.73
C ILE A 710 -32.03 -25.09 11.12
N GLU A 711 -32.31 -24.90 9.84
CA GLU A 711 -33.39 -25.61 9.12
C GLU A 711 -33.13 -27.12 9.02
N ASN A 712 -31.90 -27.52 8.70
CA ASN A 712 -31.57 -28.93 8.44
C ASN A 712 -31.23 -29.73 9.69
N HIS A 713 -30.65 -29.09 10.71
CA HIS A 713 -30.13 -29.77 11.90
C HIS A 713 -30.80 -29.34 13.20
N GLY A 714 -31.75 -28.39 13.17
CA GLY A 714 -32.45 -27.90 14.37
C GLY A 714 -31.51 -27.22 15.37
N ALA A 715 -30.37 -26.71 14.89
CA ALA A 715 -29.38 -26.06 15.74
C ALA A 715 -29.89 -24.69 16.22
N ALA A 716 -29.49 -24.25 17.41
CA ALA A 716 -29.78 -22.89 17.88
C ALA A 716 -29.02 -21.86 17.04
N ARG A 717 -29.59 -20.66 16.83
CA ARG A 717 -28.92 -19.58 16.07
C ARG A 717 -27.57 -19.19 16.68
N PHE A 718 -27.51 -19.04 18.00
CA PHE A 718 -26.31 -18.65 18.74
C PHE A 718 -25.92 -19.75 19.73
N VAL A 719 -24.70 -20.28 19.60
CA VAL A 719 -24.18 -21.36 20.43
C VAL A 719 -22.91 -20.89 21.13
N PRO A 720 -22.80 -20.99 22.47
CA PRO A 720 -21.58 -20.63 23.17
C PRO A 720 -20.47 -21.65 22.88
N VAL A 721 -19.24 -21.16 22.66
CA VAL A 721 -18.08 -21.98 22.31
C VAL A 721 -16.83 -21.58 23.09
N ILE A 722 -15.97 -22.54 23.39
CA ILE A 722 -14.63 -22.28 23.95
C ILE A 722 -13.61 -22.20 22.82
N VAL A 723 -12.92 -21.05 22.73
CA VAL A 723 -11.88 -20.76 21.74
C VAL A 723 -10.51 -20.74 22.42
N ARG A 724 -9.70 -21.78 22.17
CA ARG A 724 -8.36 -21.98 22.77
C ARG A 724 -7.35 -20.91 22.33
N GLU A 725 -6.33 -20.62 23.15
CA GLU A 725 -5.28 -19.62 22.86
C GLU A 725 -4.63 -19.84 21.49
N PHE A 726 -4.41 -21.10 21.10
CA PHE A 726 -3.79 -21.46 19.82
C PHE A 726 -4.77 -21.55 18.64
N HIS A 727 -6.04 -21.22 18.83
CA HIS A 727 -7.03 -21.18 17.76
C HIS A 727 -6.65 -20.10 16.74
N PRO A 728 -6.85 -20.32 15.43
CA PRO A 728 -6.39 -19.38 14.42
C PRO A 728 -6.92 -17.94 14.57
N MET A 729 -8.14 -17.78 15.09
CA MET A 729 -8.73 -16.47 15.40
C MET A 729 -7.96 -15.64 16.44
N ARG A 730 -7.23 -16.30 17.34
CA ARG A 730 -6.48 -15.66 18.43
C ARG A 730 -4.99 -15.51 18.08
N CYS A 731 -4.45 -16.45 17.31
CA CYS A 731 -3.01 -16.54 17.02
C CYS A 731 -2.54 -15.87 15.73
N PHE A 732 -3.41 -15.60 14.75
CA PHE A 732 -3.00 -15.07 13.45
C PHE A 732 -3.54 -13.67 13.24
N SER A 733 -2.66 -12.69 13.09
CA SER A 733 -3.05 -11.32 12.72
C SER A 733 -3.17 -11.12 11.20
N THR A 734 -2.92 -12.17 10.40
CA THR A 734 -2.77 -12.11 8.94
C THR A 734 -3.72 -13.04 8.17
N LEU A 735 -4.57 -13.80 8.88
CA LEU A 735 -5.69 -14.50 8.25
C LEU A 735 -6.83 -13.48 7.97
N PRO A 736 -7.82 -13.78 7.12
CA PRO A 736 -8.98 -12.89 6.88
C PRO A 736 -9.92 -12.86 8.10
N ILE A 737 -9.38 -12.59 9.28
CA ILE A 737 -10.12 -12.30 10.50
C ILE A 737 -10.49 -10.83 10.40
N MET A 738 -11.78 -10.56 10.25
CA MET A 738 -12.29 -9.21 10.15
C MET A 738 -12.87 -8.78 11.49
N THR A 739 -12.60 -7.54 11.87
CA THR A 739 -13.21 -6.93 13.05
C THR A 739 -14.41 -6.10 12.61
N SER A 740 -15.56 -6.27 13.28
CA SER A 740 -16.79 -5.51 12.94
C SER A 740 -16.59 -4.01 13.16
N PRO A 741 -16.85 -3.15 12.13
CA PRO A 741 -16.76 -1.70 12.25
C PRO A 741 -17.69 -1.13 13.32
N ILE A 742 -18.95 -1.60 13.36
CA ILE A 742 -19.95 -1.17 14.34
C ILE A 742 -19.52 -1.53 15.77
N SER A 743 -19.09 -2.77 15.99
CA SER A 743 -18.66 -3.22 17.32
C SER A 743 -17.47 -2.41 17.87
N ARG A 744 -16.59 -1.93 16.99
CA ARG A 744 -15.46 -1.07 17.34
C ARG A 744 -15.93 0.32 17.80
N LEU A 745 -16.93 0.91 17.13
CA LEU A 745 -17.52 2.18 17.54
C LEU A 745 -18.23 2.08 18.90
N LEU A 746 -18.84 0.93 19.19
CA LEU A 746 -19.48 0.63 20.47
C LEU A 746 -18.48 0.26 21.58
N GLY A 747 -17.17 0.30 21.30
CA GLY A 747 -16.13 0.02 22.29
C GLY A 747 -15.94 -1.45 22.65
N MET A 748 -16.57 -2.37 21.92
CA MET A 748 -16.43 -3.83 22.09
C MET A 748 -16.05 -4.48 20.75
N PRO A 749 -14.79 -4.33 20.30
CA PRO A 749 -14.37 -4.84 18.99
C PRO A 749 -14.48 -6.37 18.91
N LEU A 750 -15.28 -6.86 17.96
CA LEU A 750 -15.53 -8.28 17.72
C LEU A 750 -14.80 -8.78 16.48
N LYS A 751 -14.08 -9.89 16.60
CA LYS A 751 -13.41 -10.63 15.52
C LYS A 751 -14.27 -11.78 15.03
N LEU A 752 -14.42 -11.90 13.72
CA LEU A 752 -15.27 -12.91 13.08
C LEU A 752 -14.44 -13.89 12.26
N TRP A 753 -14.89 -15.15 12.21
CA TRP A 753 -14.26 -16.23 11.47
C TRP A 753 -15.28 -17.21 10.92
N ARG A 754 -15.27 -17.40 9.60
CA ARG A 754 -16.11 -18.40 8.94
C ARG A 754 -15.58 -19.82 9.24
N ILE A 755 -16.44 -20.71 9.71
CA ILE A 755 -16.14 -22.14 9.80
C ILE A 755 -16.30 -22.72 8.39
N ALA A 756 -15.21 -23.24 7.83
CA ALA A 756 -15.28 -24.00 6.60
C ALA A 756 -15.70 -25.43 6.94
N ASP A 757 -16.94 -25.80 6.62
CA ASP A 757 -17.38 -27.18 6.76
C ASP A 757 -16.53 -28.06 5.82
N GLY A 758 -15.97 -29.14 6.38
CA GLY A 758 -14.85 -29.90 5.80
C GLY A 758 -15.09 -30.57 4.45
N GLU A 759 -16.31 -30.50 3.89
CA GLU A 759 -16.63 -31.02 2.55
C GLU A 759 -16.63 -29.93 1.46
N SER A 760 -16.62 -28.65 1.83
CA SER A 760 -16.89 -27.54 0.89
C SER A 760 -15.63 -26.86 0.32
N HIS A 761 -14.46 -27.09 0.91
CA HIS A 761 -13.21 -26.49 0.43
C HIS A 761 -12.73 -27.07 -0.92
N GLN A 762 -13.26 -28.24 -1.32
CA GLN A 762 -12.99 -28.87 -2.62
C GLN A 762 -14.02 -28.47 -3.69
N ALA A 763 -15.24 -28.08 -3.30
CA ALA A 763 -16.31 -27.70 -4.24
C ALA A 763 -16.16 -26.25 -4.77
N LEU A 764 -15.62 -25.33 -3.97
CA LEU A 764 -15.47 -23.92 -4.35
C LEU A 764 -14.38 -23.65 -5.41
N HIS A 765 -13.54 -24.64 -5.73
CA HIS A 765 -12.57 -24.52 -6.82
C HIS A 765 -13.00 -25.17 -8.15
N THR A 766 -14.18 -25.79 -8.22
CA THR A 766 -14.64 -26.46 -9.46
C THR A 766 -16.00 -25.97 -9.97
N SER A 767 -16.71 -25.08 -9.26
CA SER A 767 -18.03 -24.60 -9.67
C SER A 767 -18.09 -23.07 -9.85
N MET A 768 -17.21 -22.49 -10.66
CA MET A 768 -17.51 -21.24 -11.41
C MET A 768 -18.01 -21.58 -12.82
N ALA A 769 -18.80 -22.65 -12.93
CA ALA A 769 -19.56 -22.98 -14.12
C ALA A 769 -21.04 -22.80 -13.79
N TYR A 770 -21.65 -21.80 -14.43
CA TYR A 770 -23.08 -21.64 -14.69
C TYR A 770 -24.00 -22.70 -14.09
N ASN A 771 -24.86 -22.30 -13.14
CA ASN A 771 -26.23 -22.79 -13.08
C ASN A 771 -27.16 -21.65 -12.64
N SER A 772 -27.70 -20.98 -13.65
CA SER A 772 -28.96 -20.24 -13.55
C SER A 772 -30.07 -21.27 -13.31
N SER A 773 -30.54 -21.45 -12.07
CA SER A 773 -31.86 -22.06 -11.72
C SER A 773 -32.08 -22.47 -10.25
N LEU A 774 -31.37 -21.95 -9.25
CA LEU A 774 -31.88 -22.00 -7.86
C LEU A 774 -32.20 -20.58 -7.39
N GLU A 775 -33.43 -20.39 -6.90
CA GLU A 775 -33.82 -19.24 -6.09
C GLU A 775 -32.96 -19.26 -4.82
N CYS A 776 -31.81 -18.59 -4.85
CA CYS A 776 -30.95 -18.44 -3.69
C CYS A 776 -31.62 -17.43 -2.73
N ASN A 777 -31.90 -17.85 -1.50
CA ASN A 777 -32.28 -16.94 -0.42
C ASN A 777 -31.15 -15.92 -0.23
N LEU A 778 -31.43 -14.66 -0.56
CA LEU A 778 -30.48 -13.55 -0.66
C LEU A 778 -29.90 -13.08 0.68
N SER A 779 -29.95 -13.86 1.77
CA SER A 779 -29.57 -13.37 3.11
C SER A 779 -29.23 -14.46 4.15
N ASP A 780 -28.41 -15.47 3.82
CA ASP A 780 -27.89 -16.39 4.85
C ASP A 780 -27.06 -15.62 5.90
N ASN A 781 -27.35 -15.82 7.19
CA ASN A 781 -26.69 -15.15 8.31
C ASN A 781 -26.81 -13.60 8.31
N CYS A 782 -28.03 -13.06 8.17
CA CYS A 782 -28.30 -11.62 8.24
C CYS A 782 -27.73 -10.93 9.50
N ASP A 783 -27.72 -11.61 10.66
CA ASP A 783 -27.14 -11.13 11.92
C ASP A 783 -25.67 -10.69 11.75
N ILE A 784 -24.89 -11.49 11.01
CA ILE A 784 -23.47 -11.23 10.76
C ILE A 784 -23.30 -10.14 9.70
N THR A 785 -24.12 -10.17 8.66
CA THR A 785 -24.10 -9.17 7.59
C THR A 785 -24.40 -7.77 8.15
N SER A 786 -25.44 -7.63 8.98
CA SER A 786 -25.79 -6.36 9.62
C SER A 786 -24.73 -5.88 10.60
N LEU A 787 -24.09 -6.79 11.35
CA LEU A 787 -22.98 -6.45 12.25
C LEU A 787 -21.73 -5.95 11.51
N MET A 788 -21.58 -6.31 10.23
CA MET A 788 -20.41 -6.01 9.41
C MET A 788 -20.59 -4.80 8.47
N MET A 789 -21.70 -4.05 8.55
CA MET A 789 -21.91 -2.86 7.72
C MET A 789 -20.77 -1.84 7.88
N GLU A 790 -20.34 -1.25 6.76
CA GLU A 790 -19.28 -0.26 6.69
C GLU A 790 -19.68 1.08 7.32
N THR A 791 -18.79 1.63 8.15
CA THR A 791 -18.99 2.85 8.96
C THR A 791 -17.97 3.96 8.65
N GLU A 792 -17.15 3.85 7.61
CA GLU A 792 -16.24 4.93 7.18
C GLU A 792 -16.98 5.96 6.30
N LEU A 793 -17.09 7.21 6.75
CA LEU A 793 -17.89 8.27 6.09
C LEU A 793 -17.57 8.44 4.60
N ASP A 794 -16.29 8.34 4.24
CA ASP A 794 -15.79 8.53 2.87
C ASP A 794 -15.80 7.23 2.04
N SER A 795 -16.23 6.11 2.62
CA SER A 795 -16.23 4.82 1.93
C SER A 795 -17.34 4.73 0.87
N GLU A 796 -16.99 4.20 -0.30
CA GLU A 796 -17.94 3.88 -1.37
C GLU A 796 -18.86 2.70 -0.97
N SER A 797 -18.43 1.86 -0.02
CA SER A 797 -19.21 0.74 0.51
C SER A 797 -19.98 1.07 1.80
N TRP A 798 -20.05 2.34 2.20
CA TRP A 798 -20.80 2.79 3.38
C TRP A 798 -22.20 2.14 3.47
N GLY A 799 -22.53 1.58 4.64
CA GLY A 799 -23.82 0.93 4.88
C GLY A 799 -24.00 -0.43 4.20
N PHE A 800 -22.97 -0.94 3.53
CA PHE A 800 -22.94 -2.31 3.00
C PHE A 800 -21.93 -3.15 3.77
N ALA A 801 -22.26 -4.42 3.97
CA ALA A 801 -21.31 -5.40 4.49
C ALA A 801 -20.27 -5.77 3.42
N PRO A 802 -19.06 -6.23 3.80
CA PRO A 802 -18.00 -6.59 2.85
C PRO A 802 -18.44 -7.67 1.87
N MET A 803 -17.89 -7.66 0.65
CA MET A 803 -18.30 -8.60 -0.42
C MET A 803 -18.28 -10.09 -0.03
N TRP A 804 -17.41 -10.52 0.90
CA TRP A 804 -17.37 -11.92 1.35
C TRP A 804 -18.57 -12.34 2.23
N THR A 805 -19.25 -11.36 2.85
CA THR A 805 -20.53 -11.58 3.54
C THR A 805 -21.70 -11.70 2.57
N ASN A 806 -21.56 -11.16 1.35
CA ASN A 806 -22.54 -11.24 0.25
C ASN A 806 -22.29 -12.43 -0.70
N LEU A 807 -21.50 -13.43 -0.30
CA LEU A 807 -21.41 -14.68 -1.06
C LEU A 807 -22.72 -15.45 -0.90
N ASP A 808 -23.16 -16.17 -1.93
CA ASP A 808 -24.44 -16.93 -1.98
C ASP A 808 -24.63 -17.96 -0.84
N TYR A 809 -23.66 -18.12 0.07
CA TYR A 809 -23.72 -18.91 1.30
C TYR A 809 -22.63 -18.45 2.29
N LEU A 810 -23.00 -17.81 3.40
CA LEU A 810 -22.04 -17.35 4.42
C LEU A 810 -21.63 -18.52 5.33
N GLY A 811 -22.55 -19.44 5.63
CA GLY A 811 -22.27 -20.61 6.49
C GLY A 811 -21.98 -20.22 7.94
N ASN A 812 -21.62 -21.19 8.78
CA ASN A 812 -21.43 -20.97 10.22
C ASN A 812 -20.25 -20.00 10.52
N VAL A 813 -20.40 -19.11 11.50
CA VAL A 813 -19.41 -18.08 11.87
C VAL A 813 -19.09 -18.13 13.36
N VAL A 814 -17.82 -18.06 13.75
CA VAL A 814 -17.39 -17.88 15.15
C VAL A 814 -17.04 -16.42 15.40
N VAL A 815 -17.49 -15.89 16.52
CA VAL A 815 -17.27 -14.51 16.96
C VAL A 815 -16.58 -14.53 18.34
N ILE A 816 -15.51 -13.74 18.49
CA ILE A 816 -14.81 -13.51 19.76
C ILE A 816 -14.52 -12.03 19.95
N ARG A 817 -14.21 -11.59 21.18
CA ARG A 817 -13.72 -10.24 21.41
C ARG A 817 -12.24 -10.12 21.07
N GLU A 818 -11.86 -8.98 20.49
CA GLU A 818 -10.48 -8.68 20.14
C GLU A 818 -9.57 -8.49 21.37
N ASP A 819 -10.13 -8.04 22.50
CA ASP A 819 -9.43 -7.86 23.77
C ASP A 819 -9.26 -9.15 24.59
N GLU A 820 -9.61 -10.30 24.02
CA GLU A 820 -9.56 -11.62 24.64
C GLU A 820 -10.40 -11.78 25.92
N GLN A 821 -11.37 -10.89 26.15
CA GLN A 821 -12.38 -11.12 27.19
C GLN A 821 -13.49 -12.06 26.68
N ASP A 822 -14.21 -12.66 27.62
CA ASP A 822 -15.35 -13.53 27.32
C ASP A 822 -16.47 -12.74 26.62
N LEU A 823 -17.05 -13.38 25.58
CA LEU A 823 -18.24 -12.91 24.88
C LEU A 823 -19.42 -13.82 25.20
N SER A 824 -20.45 -13.27 25.84
CA SER A 824 -21.70 -14.01 26.10
C SER A 824 -22.62 -14.01 24.87
N VAL A 825 -23.51 -15.01 24.81
CA VAL A 825 -24.55 -15.11 23.78
C VAL A 825 -25.46 -13.86 23.81
N ASP A 826 -25.87 -13.42 24.99
CA ASP A 826 -26.78 -12.27 25.14
C ASP A 826 -26.15 -10.97 24.65
N GLN A 827 -24.86 -10.77 24.90
CA GLN A 827 -24.13 -9.60 24.38
C GLN A 827 -24.09 -9.59 22.86
N LEU A 828 -23.86 -10.73 22.21
CA LEU A 828 -23.85 -10.82 20.75
C LEU A 828 -25.26 -10.67 20.18
N LYS A 829 -26.26 -11.34 20.77
CA LYS A 829 -27.68 -11.21 20.40
C LYS A 829 -28.10 -9.74 20.43
N LEU A 830 -27.87 -9.03 21.53
CA LEU A 830 -28.22 -7.62 21.68
C LEU A 830 -27.61 -6.75 20.58
N LEU A 831 -26.33 -6.97 20.26
CA LEU A 831 -25.65 -6.24 19.18
C LEU A 831 -26.25 -6.52 17.81
N CYS A 832 -26.51 -7.77 17.47
CA CYS A 832 -27.12 -8.14 16.18
C CYS A 832 -28.51 -7.51 16.04
N HIS A 833 -29.35 -7.58 17.08
CA HIS A 833 -30.67 -6.95 17.10
C HIS A 833 -30.59 -5.41 16.99
N PHE A 834 -29.61 -4.79 17.64
CA PHE A 834 -29.40 -3.34 17.50
C PHE A 834 -29.02 -2.97 16.07
N CYS A 835 -28.14 -3.76 15.44
CA CYS A 835 -27.73 -3.56 14.05
C CYS A 835 -28.92 -3.69 13.09
N GLU A 836 -29.75 -4.71 13.25
CA GLU A 836 -30.90 -4.98 12.36
C GLU A 836 -32.08 -4.03 12.62
N ARG A 837 -32.53 -3.87 13.88
CA ARG A 837 -33.76 -3.12 14.19
C ARG A 837 -33.55 -1.60 14.23
N LYS A 838 -32.35 -1.13 14.58
CA LYS A 838 -32.07 0.31 14.71
C LYS A 838 -31.13 0.80 13.62
N LEU A 839 -29.96 0.17 13.44
CA LEU A 839 -28.95 0.74 12.55
C LEU A 839 -29.25 0.55 11.07
N GLN A 840 -29.76 -0.61 10.64
CA GLN A 840 -30.04 -0.88 9.23
C GLN A 840 -31.02 0.15 8.62
N PRO A 841 -32.16 0.51 9.26
CA PRO A 841 -33.01 1.61 8.79
C PRO A 841 -32.28 2.96 8.72
N LEU A 842 -31.37 3.24 9.66
CA LEU A 842 -30.57 4.47 9.65
C LEU A 842 -29.60 4.51 8.46
N PHE A 843 -28.96 3.39 8.14
CA PHE A 843 -28.11 3.25 6.96
C PHE A 843 -28.91 3.40 5.66
N GLU A 844 -30.08 2.77 5.55
CA GLU A 844 -30.97 2.90 4.39
C GLU A 844 -31.43 4.34 4.17
N ASP A 845 -31.80 5.05 5.24
CA ASP A 845 -32.18 6.46 5.21
C ASP A 845 -31.00 7.36 4.73
N ALA A 846 -29.78 7.07 5.17
CA ALA A 846 -28.57 7.78 4.73
C ALA A 846 -28.13 7.44 3.29
N LEU A 847 -28.50 6.25 2.79
CA LEU A 847 -28.30 5.81 1.41
C LEU A 847 -29.38 6.36 0.45
N GLY A 848 -30.42 7.01 0.97
CA GLY A 848 -31.53 7.55 0.20
C GLY A 848 -32.56 6.50 -0.23
N SER A 849 -32.46 5.27 0.29
CA SER A 849 -33.45 4.20 0.08
C SER A 849 -34.54 4.16 1.14
N GLY A 850 -34.32 4.79 2.29
CA GLY A 850 -35.28 4.83 3.39
C GLY A 850 -36.35 5.94 3.29
N HIS A 851 -37.17 6.08 4.33
CA HIS A 851 -38.30 7.01 4.40
C HIS A 851 -37.94 8.42 4.88
N VAL A 852 -36.76 8.60 5.46
CA VAL A 852 -36.29 9.86 6.06
C VAL A 852 -34.93 10.23 5.45
N GLN A 853 -34.75 11.48 5.02
CA GLN A 853 -33.41 11.95 4.65
C GLN A 853 -32.56 12.11 5.92
N ARG A 854 -31.46 11.36 6.00
CA ARG A 854 -30.43 11.50 7.04
C ARG A 854 -29.05 11.59 6.41
N THR A 855 -28.09 12.20 7.11
CA THR A 855 -26.68 12.21 6.67
C THR A 855 -25.91 11.05 7.27
N ARG A 856 -24.76 10.69 6.67
CA ARG A 856 -23.90 9.61 7.18
C ARG A 856 -23.36 9.92 8.59
N GLU A 857 -23.09 11.19 8.88
CA GLU A 857 -22.64 11.68 10.18
C GLU A 857 -23.71 11.50 11.26
N GLU A 858 -25.00 11.69 10.93
CA GLU A 858 -26.10 11.47 11.86
C GLU A 858 -26.23 10.00 12.25
N VAL A 859 -25.96 9.08 11.31
CA VAL A 859 -25.92 7.64 11.58
C VAL A 859 -24.76 7.30 12.51
N LEU A 860 -23.54 7.79 12.24
CA LEU A 860 -22.40 7.56 13.15
C LEU A 860 -22.62 8.12 14.54
N ALA A 861 -23.20 9.32 14.64
CA ALA A 861 -23.51 9.94 15.91
C ALA A 861 -24.53 9.14 16.72
N TYR A 862 -25.31 8.26 16.07
CA TYR A 862 -26.24 7.36 16.74
C TYR A 862 -25.58 6.07 17.24
N ILE A 863 -24.48 5.61 16.63
CA ILE A 863 -23.76 4.39 17.02
C ILE A 863 -22.91 4.68 18.27
N THR A 864 -23.54 4.68 19.44
CA THR A 864 -22.87 4.90 20.72
C THR A 864 -23.29 3.86 21.78
N PRO A 865 -22.43 3.58 22.78
CA PRO A 865 -22.77 2.68 23.88
C PRO A 865 -24.06 3.10 24.63
N GLU A 866 -24.32 4.39 24.75
CA GLU A 866 -25.50 4.92 25.45
C GLU A 866 -26.80 4.58 24.70
N ASN A 867 -26.80 4.66 23.36
CA ASN A 867 -27.97 4.30 22.56
C ASN A 867 -28.18 2.78 22.51
N LEU A 868 -27.09 1.99 22.58
CA LEU A 868 -27.19 0.54 22.73
C LEU A 868 -27.83 0.16 24.07
N GLU A 869 -27.42 0.81 25.18
CA GLU A 869 -28.01 0.54 26.49
C GLU A 869 -29.48 0.98 26.54
N ARG A 870 -29.81 2.14 25.94
CA ARG A 870 -31.21 2.56 25.79
C ARG A 870 -32.04 1.55 25.00
N PHE A 871 -31.49 0.99 23.92
CA PHE A 871 -32.18 -0.03 23.14
C PHE A 871 -32.40 -1.33 23.93
N LYS A 872 -31.42 -1.70 24.77
CA LYS A 872 -31.57 -2.83 25.69
C LYS A 872 -32.70 -2.60 26.69
N ASP A 873 -32.82 -1.39 27.25
CA ASP A 873 -33.95 -1.03 28.12
C ASP A 873 -35.30 -1.11 27.37
N GLU A 874 -35.35 -0.60 26.12
CA GLU A 874 -36.54 -0.71 25.25
C GLU A 874 -36.95 -2.17 24.99
N LEU A 875 -36.00 -3.09 24.81
CA LEU A 875 -36.28 -4.51 24.64
C LEU A 875 -36.82 -5.18 25.90
N ILE A 876 -36.35 -4.77 27.08
CA ILE A 876 -36.84 -5.28 28.36
C ILE A 876 -38.29 -4.82 28.58
N ASP A 877 -38.59 -3.55 28.30
CA ASP A 877 -39.94 -3.00 28.39
C ASP A 877 -40.91 -3.64 27.37
N GLU A 878 -40.46 -3.96 26.15
CA GLU A 878 -41.24 -4.70 25.14
C GLU A 878 -41.51 -6.16 25.58
N SER A 879 -40.57 -6.80 26.28
CA SER A 879 -40.73 -8.19 26.76
C SER A 879 -41.67 -8.34 27.96
N ASP A 880 -41.89 -7.27 28.73
CA ASP A 880 -42.84 -7.26 29.85
C ASP A 880 -44.30 -7.04 29.39
N GLU A 881 -44.54 -6.60 28.15
CA GLU A 881 -45.89 -6.43 27.58
C GLU A 881 -46.41 -7.66 26.81
N ASP A 882 -45.52 -8.56 26.34
CA ASP A 882 -45.87 -9.78 25.60
C ASP A 882 -45.39 -11.05 26.33
N GLU A 883 -46.27 -11.64 27.14
CA GLU A 883 -46.10 -12.94 27.84
C GLU A 883 -45.94 -14.17 26.89
N GLN A 884 -45.54 -13.98 25.62
CA GLN A 884 -45.38 -15.04 24.61
C GLN A 884 -44.00 -15.10 23.94
N ILE A 885 -42.97 -14.42 24.46
CA ILE A 885 -41.59 -14.49 23.92
C ILE A 885 -40.65 -15.19 24.92
N GLU A 886 -41.04 -16.35 25.46
CA GLU A 886 -40.10 -17.25 26.15
C GLU A 886 -39.47 -18.30 25.21
N GLU A 887 -39.84 -18.35 23.92
CA GLU A 887 -39.26 -19.28 22.93
C GLU A 887 -38.12 -18.70 22.06
N LEU A 888 -37.71 -17.44 22.30
CA LEU A 888 -36.67 -16.75 21.51
C LEU A 888 -35.41 -16.33 22.31
N ILE A 889 -35.36 -16.62 23.61
CA ILE A 889 -34.14 -16.52 24.43
C ILE A 889 -33.56 -17.92 24.60
#